data_AF-X0J408-F1
#
_entry.id   AF-X0J408-F1
#
_cell.length_a   1.000
_cell.length_b   1.000
_cell.length_c   1.000
_cell.angle_alpha   90.00
_cell.angle_beta   90.00
_cell.angle_gamma   90.00
#
_symmetry.space_group_name_H-M   'P 1'
#
loop_
_entity.id
_entity.type
_entity.pdbx_description
1 polymer ?
#
loop_
_entity_poly.entity_id
_entity_poly.type
_entity_poly.pdbx_seq_one_letter_code
_entity_poly.pdbx_strand_id
1 'polypeptide(L)'
;MPEVIAFTKSFMSRENEHAYTALSYTWGGSFWTHIIELNGCEFVVRSNLHAFLKEAQERFTKENLTPELGSDIEQNGNSSVWLWIDAICINQEDIPERNAQVLRMKDIYEKAERIICWLGSLPFFTDGMAAIKLLDFFYDLSQKYSNINDHSHAEAIITDSLGPTSHNFKQMDWISLKNMLHRPWWTRAWVVQEASTPRRKVIWYGPYERSSKHFWKAARVLFLISKQPGITQLQKEAYNPSASLFNHMRVAREENKLLLLDALPSMRLYQATDPRDKVFAILAICQDGRHPDIAPHYENSTEEVFTNLAAHILSRDERLDILGHCHYSRRAPSLPTWVPDWTSKWVALDFSHRNEKTLERVYNACFSIPAVIRIDRTTRTLRLRGIKFDELFLVGLARNADPNITPDVDVLRNWLSLASQLGNDYISGGTVFEALQHTLCADITESSQLNGEDQRGGKVDLPGDIYTIPQDFFRCSLLLNRRTVRRCLATTRKGYLALAPQETKPGDLLCVLYGGQLPFVLRNSDSNLELIGEARRESKALLPLPPSPPSTNIIAGHLPTVLKAAKEHRQHLLFQKWAEEYGEVFFVQLGTIQEYFINSDQAVRAIFDKAAAQTSERPRWIVSNEQMCNRLNLLLLSSSEKAWKNQRKATTFGLTNLNLADAGLPFLHFETLKFLNDIAQNPNKGANPQSLWSSIGRYTYSTFSSQIFGLDVPDDNSPVIDYIFETGLAQILGMLPGYYLVDTFNILDKLPLFLKPWERDAKSRHKRDYEWCCDKLERVKSLIDAGEAPPHMTFIRRVIQDPNHLGLDSLEDAAYLGMMLIIGASDTSRISTWSFLEAMLTFPDICNKARRVIDEAVGDRVPVYEDLERVPYIRQVMKESWRWRPPVALGHPHTTTRDIVYKDYRIPKGARIHLNAWAIHRDPKRYPDPDKFIPERFDGDTRSSQESAASPDVSTRDHFVFGAGRRICPGYHVADRSFAVSVMRILWAFDISLKPGTKLPLDPQSFPGDMPGNPGLDLPVVLTVRSPERLATIQKEFEGAVQGRAKMEPLAG
;
A
#
# COMPACT_ATOMS: atom_id res chain seq x y z
N MET A 1 -50.45 25.88 -55.99
CA MET A 1 -49.42 24.94 -56.48
C MET A 1 -48.43 24.73 -55.36
N PRO A 2 -47.92 23.51 -55.10
CA PRO A 2 -46.87 23.36 -54.10
C PRO A 2 -45.62 24.12 -54.59
N GLU A 3 -45.05 24.99 -53.76
CA GLU A 3 -43.77 25.63 -54.03
C GLU A 3 -42.70 24.54 -54.18
N VAL A 4 -42.20 24.35 -55.41
CA VAL A 4 -41.06 23.46 -55.67
C VAL A 4 -39.80 24.23 -55.29
N ILE A 5 -39.04 23.70 -54.33
CA ILE A 5 -37.75 24.28 -53.92
C ILE A 5 -36.67 23.78 -54.88
N ALA A 6 -36.03 24.70 -55.62
CA ALA A 6 -35.02 24.38 -56.62
C ALA A 6 -33.60 24.76 -56.15
N PHE A 7 -32.63 23.85 -56.36
CA PHE A 7 -31.22 24.03 -56.03
C PHE A 7 -30.29 23.61 -57.17
N THR A 8 -29.06 24.15 -57.18
CA THR A 8 -27.99 23.73 -58.09
C THR A 8 -26.99 22.82 -57.35
N LYS A 9 -26.70 21.64 -57.89
CA LYS A 9 -25.71 20.68 -57.38
C LYS A 9 -24.45 20.71 -58.25
N SER A 10 -23.27 20.89 -57.68
CA SER A 10 -21.99 20.82 -58.38
C SER A 10 -20.99 19.90 -57.66
N PHE A 11 -19.97 19.44 -58.39
CA PHE A 11 -18.85 18.67 -57.82
C PHE A 11 -17.71 19.61 -57.42
N MET A 12 -17.21 19.43 -56.20
CA MET A 12 -16.06 20.18 -55.69
C MET A 12 -14.77 19.37 -55.92
N SER A 13 -13.83 19.93 -56.68
CA SER A 13 -12.48 19.38 -56.88
C SER A 13 -11.44 20.13 -56.02
N ARG A 14 -10.20 19.62 -55.94
CA ARG A 14 -9.08 20.33 -55.28
C ARG A 14 -8.74 21.68 -55.91
N GLU A 15 -9.20 21.94 -57.14
CA GLU A 15 -8.90 23.14 -57.91
C GLU A 15 -10.02 24.20 -57.83
N ASN A 16 -11.17 23.87 -57.20
CA ASN A 16 -12.34 24.74 -57.12
C ASN A 16 -13.01 24.65 -55.73
N GLU A 17 -12.28 25.08 -54.69
CA GLU A 17 -12.70 25.00 -53.28
C GLU A 17 -13.56 26.22 -52.90
N HIS A 18 -14.87 25.99 -52.70
CA HIS A 18 -15.80 27.02 -52.19
C HIS A 18 -16.01 26.85 -50.68
N ALA A 19 -16.18 27.96 -49.95
CA ALA A 19 -16.68 27.90 -48.57
C ALA A 19 -18.12 27.36 -48.57
N TYR A 20 -18.40 26.37 -47.71
CA TYR A 20 -19.71 25.73 -47.60
C TYR A 20 -20.16 25.55 -46.16
N THR A 21 -21.48 25.49 -45.98
CA THR A 21 -22.15 25.17 -44.72
C THR A 21 -22.58 23.71 -44.71
N ALA A 22 -22.20 22.97 -43.67
CA ALA A 22 -22.62 21.57 -43.50
C ALA A 22 -23.89 21.45 -42.64
N LEU A 23 -24.81 20.56 -43.03
CA LEU A 23 -26.04 20.29 -42.29
C LEU A 23 -25.90 19.03 -41.43
N SER A 24 -26.05 19.18 -40.11
CA SER A 24 -26.23 18.08 -39.15
C SER A 24 -27.71 17.96 -38.79
N TYR A 25 -28.36 16.85 -39.15
CA TYR A 25 -29.79 16.66 -38.93
C TYR A 25 -30.17 15.19 -38.78
N THR A 26 -31.41 14.90 -38.39
CA THR A 26 -31.95 13.53 -38.45
C THR A 26 -32.75 13.33 -39.73
N TRP A 27 -32.48 12.24 -40.45
CA TRP A 27 -33.17 11.98 -41.71
C TRP A 27 -34.69 11.82 -41.56
N GLY A 28 -35.16 11.36 -40.39
CA GLY A 28 -36.57 11.07 -40.15
C GLY A 28 -37.02 9.75 -40.79
N GLY A 29 -38.29 9.38 -40.59
CA GLY A 29 -38.88 8.17 -41.17
C GLY A 29 -38.96 8.23 -42.69
N SER A 30 -38.90 7.08 -43.36
CA SER A 30 -39.02 6.97 -44.83
C SER A 30 -40.45 7.09 -45.34
N PHE A 31 -41.45 7.11 -44.45
CA PHE A 31 -42.87 7.08 -44.80
C PHE A 31 -43.36 8.33 -45.53
N TRP A 32 -42.75 9.50 -45.27
CA TRP A 32 -43.17 10.77 -45.85
C TRP A 32 -42.00 11.39 -46.60
N THR A 33 -42.17 11.56 -47.91
CA THR A 33 -41.17 12.13 -48.83
C THR A 33 -41.76 13.28 -49.63
N HIS A 34 -40.87 14.15 -50.11
CA HIS A 34 -41.18 15.34 -50.89
C HIS A 34 -40.21 15.41 -52.07
N ILE A 35 -40.64 16.00 -53.17
CA ILE A 35 -39.80 16.22 -54.36
C ILE A 35 -39.21 17.63 -54.27
N ILE A 36 -37.89 17.72 -54.45
CA ILE A 36 -37.16 18.96 -54.70
C ILE A 36 -36.57 18.92 -56.11
N GLU A 37 -36.21 20.06 -56.66
CA GLU A 37 -35.55 20.14 -57.96
C GLU A 37 -34.05 20.36 -57.79
N LEU A 38 -33.22 19.46 -58.33
CA LEU A 38 -31.76 19.56 -58.35
C LEU A 38 -31.27 19.62 -59.81
N ASN A 39 -30.68 20.74 -60.24
CA ASN A 39 -30.23 20.95 -61.63
C ASN A 39 -31.31 20.65 -62.71
N GLY A 40 -32.58 20.95 -62.43
CA GLY A 40 -33.69 20.65 -63.34
C GLY A 40 -34.23 19.22 -63.26
N CYS A 41 -33.72 18.37 -62.36
CA CYS A 41 -34.18 17.01 -62.15
C CYS A 41 -34.90 16.86 -60.81
N GLU A 42 -35.96 16.04 -60.78
CA GLU A 42 -36.66 15.69 -59.55
C GLU A 42 -35.77 14.82 -58.64
N PHE A 43 -35.66 15.20 -57.37
CA PHE A 43 -34.94 14.45 -56.35
C PHE A 43 -35.79 14.30 -55.09
N VAL A 44 -35.85 13.08 -54.56
CA VAL A 44 -36.72 12.74 -53.43
C VAL A 44 -35.99 12.95 -52.11
N VAL A 45 -36.58 13.77 -51.23
CA VAL A 45 -36.07 14.01 -49.87
C VAL A 45 -37.12 13.67 -48.81
N ARG A 46 -36.68 13.33 -47.60
CA ARG A 46 -37.59 13.06 -46.46
C ARG A 46 -38.11 14.37 -45.86
N SER A 47 -39.27 14.31 -45.20
CA SER A 47 -39.95 15.50 -44.66
C SER A 47 -39.08 16.38 -43.74
N ASN A 48 -38.16 15.81 -42.95
CA ASN A 48 -37.31 16.63 -42.08
C ASN A 48 -36.28 17.47 -42.86
N LEU A 49 -35.74 16.92 -43.95
CA LEU A 49 -34.84 17.67 -44.83
C LEU A 49 -35.62 18.73 -45.62
N HIS A 50 -36.78 18.37 -46.14
CA HIS A 50 -37.66 19.34 -46.83
C HIS A 50 -38.02 20.53 -45.93
N ALA A 51 -38.37 20.27 -44.66
CA ALA A 51 -38.67 21.33 -43.70
C ALA A 51 -37.46 22.25 -43.43
N PHE A 52 -36.26 21.68 -43.31
CA PHE A 52 -35.03 22.47 -43.22
C PHE A 52 -34.81 23.33 -44.46
N LEU A 53 -34.95 22.77 -45.66
CA LEU A 53 -34.71 23.49 -46.92
C LEU A 53 -35.67 24.68 -47.08
N LYS A 54 -36.93 24.54 -46.64
CA LYS A 54 -37.90 25.64 -46.62
C LYS A 54 -37.47 26.76 -45.65
N GLU A 55 -37.12 26.39 -44.43
CA GLU A 55 -36.64 27.35 -43.41
C GLU A 55 -35.35 28.05 -43.86
N ALA A 56 -34.42 27.30 -44.45
CA ALA A 56 -33.17 27.81 -44.98
C ALA A 56 -33.41 28.80 -46.14
N GLN A 57 -34.36 28.49 -47.03
CA GLN A 57 -34.75 29.39 -48.12
C GLN A 57 -35.30 30.71 -47.57
N GLU A 58 -36.14 30.68 -46.54
CA GLU A 58 -36.69 31.88 -45.91
C GLU A 58 -35.60 32.72 -45.22
N ARG A 59 -34.65 32.09 -44.51
CA ARG A 59 -33.61 32.78 -43.73
C ARG A 59 -32.41 33.27 -44.53
N PHE A 60 -32.04 32.60 -45.60
CA PHE A 60 -30.92 33.03 -46.45
C PHE A 60 -31.29 34.16 -47.41
N THR A 61 -32.52 34.69 -47.34
CA THR A 61 -32.90 35.95 -48.00
C THR A 61 -32.29 37.16 -47.28
N LYS A 62 -31.87 38.18 -48.05
CA LYS A 62 -31.12 39.36 -47.55
C LYS A 62 -31.79 40.13 -46.40
N GLU A 63 -33.10 40.02 -46.20
CA GLU A 63 -33.86 40.79 -45.20
C GLU A 63 -33.92 40.14 -43.80
N ASN A 64 -33.58 38.84 -43.66
CA ASN A 64 -33.74 38.08 -42.42
C ASN A 64 -32.42 37.51 -41.85
N LEU A 65 -31.28 38.01 -42.29
CA LEU A 65 -29.97 37.56 -41.82
C LEU A 65 -29.72 38.07 -40.39
N THR A 66 -29.65 37.15 -39.43
CA THR A 66 -29.26 37.47 -38.06
C THR A 66 -27.79 37.89 -37.98
N PRO A 67 -27.33 38.59 -36.92
CA PRO A 67 -25.92 38.95 -36.76
C PRO A 67 -24.96 37.73 -36.76
N GLU A 68 -25.49 36.55 -36.41
CA GLU A 68 -24.72 35.31 -36.47
C GLU A 68 -24.59 34.73 -37.89
N LEU A 69 -25.50 35.08 -38.80
CA LEU A 69 -25.58 34.65 -40.19
C LEU A 69 -25.05 35.69 -41.20
N GLY A 70 -25.18 36.99 -40.89
CA GLY A 70 -25.00 38.11 -41.80
C GLY A 70 -23.58 38.60 -42.02
N SER A 71 -22.62 38.32 -41.11
CA SER A 71 -21.23 38.82 -41.23
C SER A 71 -20.51 38.35 -42.51
N ASP A 72 -20.94 37.23 -43.08
CA ASP A 72 -20.19 36.51 -44.12
C ASP A 72 -20.82 36.67 -45.52
N ILE A 73 -22.12 36.97 -45.60
CA ILE A 73 -22.82 37.22 -46.88
C ILE A 73 -22.50 38.63 -47.41
N GLU A 74 -22.23 39.59 -46.52
CA GLU A 74 -21.87 40.96 -46.90
C GLU A 74 -20.45 41.09 -47.47
N GLN A 75 -19.52 40.17 -47.16
CA GLN A 75 -18.11 40.28 -47.59
C GLN A 75 -17.83 39.78 -49.01
N ASN A 76 -18.65 38.90 -49.59
CA ASN A 76 -18.32 38.22 -50.86
C ASN A 76 -19.16 38.62 -52.08
N GLY A 77 -20.13 39.53 -51.97
CA GLY A 77 -20.90 40.07 -53.11
C GLY A 77 -21.72 39.05 -53.92
N ASN A 78 -21.72 37.77 -53.54
CA ASN A 78 -22.36 36.67 -54.27
C ASN A 78 -23.55 36.14 -53.48
N SER A 79 -24.71 35.98 -54.12
CA SER A 79 -26.00 35.72 -53.46
C SER A 79 -26.28 34.24 -53.17
N SER A 80 -25.30 33.35 -53.39
CA SER A 80 -25.49 31.90 -53.37
C SER A 80 -24.80 31.26 -52.16
N VAL A 81 -25.58 30.51 -51.35
CA VAL A 81 -25.09 29.75 -50.19
C VAL A 81 -24.82 28.31 -50.60
N TRP A 82 -23.58 27.83 -50.39
CA TRP A 82 -23.21 26.44 -50.62
C TRP A 82 -23.57 25.56 -49.41
N LEU A 83 -24.37 24.53 -49.63
CA LEU A 83 -24.76 23.56 -48.60
C LEU A 83 -24.18 22.18 -48.90
N TRP A 84 -23.59 21.55 -47.89
CA TRP A 84 -23.24 20.14 -47.92
C TRP A 84 -24.23 19.34 -47.07
N ILE A 85 -24.92 18.39 -47.70
CA ILE A 85 -25.99 17.58 -47.08
C ILE A 85 -25.74 16.12 -47.44
N ASP A 86 -25.53 15.26 -46.45
CA ASP A 86 -25.14 13.85 -46.62
C ASP A 86 -26.11 13.06 -47.54
N ALA A 87 -27.42 13.26 -47.37
CA ALA A 87 -28.46 12.60 -48.17
C ALA A 87 -28.49 13.01 -49.65
N ILE A 88 -27.85 14.13 -50.02
CA ILE A 88 -27.80 14.64 -51.40
C ILE A 88 -26.39 14.46 -52.01
N CYS A 89 -25.36 14.67 -51.20
CA CYS A 89 -23.95 14.72 -51.64
C CYS A 89 -23.26 13.36 -51.66
N ILE A 90 -23.79 12.34 -50.97
CA ILE A 90 -23.26 10.97 -50.96
C ILE A 90 -24.24 10.06 -51.69
N ASN A 91 -23.76 9.27 -52.65
CA ASN A 91 -24.56 8.21 -53.22
C ASN A 91 -24.73 7.08 -52.20
N GLN A 92 -25.93 6.96 -51.63
CA GLN A 92 -26.20 6.00 -50.56
C GLN A 92 -26.28 4.54 -51.06
N GLU A 93 -26.47 4.36 -52.37
CA GLU A 93 -26.62 3.07 -53.04
C GLU A 93 -25.28 2.49 -53.52
N ASP A 94 -24.26 3.34 -53.75
CA ASP A 94 -22.90 2.92 -54.09
C ASP A 94 -22.09 2.66 -52.81
N ILE A 95 -21.94 1.39 -52.42
CA ILE A 95 -21.24 1.00 -51.18
C ILE A 95 -19.76 1.42 -51.19
N PRO A 96 -18.97 1.18 -52.27
CA PRO A 96 -17.60 1.70 -52.36
C PRO A 96 -17.51 3.22 -52.19
N GLU A 97 -18.36 4.00 -52.85
CA GLU A 97 -18.40 5.46 -52.69
C GLU A 97 -18.75 5.81 -51.25
N ARG A 98 -19.80 5.20 -50.69
CA ARG A 98 -20.27 5.45 -49.32
C ARG A 98 -19.17 5.16 -48.30
N ASN A 99 -18.48 4.03 -48.41
CA ASN A 99 -17.35 3.67 -47.54
C ASN A 99 -16.26 4.77 -47.58
N ALA A 100 -15.91 5.24 -48.78
CA ALA A 100 -14.91 6.29 -48.97
C ALA A 100 -15.36 7.66 -48.43
N GLN A 101 -16.63 8.02 -48.61
CA GLN A 101 -17.19 9.28 -48.11
C GLN A 101 -17.34 9.27 -46.58
N VAL A 102 -17.77 8.14 -46.00
CA VAL A 102 -17.89 7.97 -44.54
C VAL A 102 -16.52 8.15 -43.85
N LEU A 103 -15.46 7.60 -44.44
CA LEU A 103 -14.08 7.83 -43.96
C LEU A 103 -13.66 9.30 -43.98
N ARG A 104 -14.22 10.10 -44.89
CA ARG A 104 -13.94 11.53 -45.06
C ARG A 104 -14.88 12.45 -44.29
N MET A 105 -15.92 11.93 -43.65
CA MET A 105 -16.93 12.73 -42.93
C MET A 105 -16.31 13.73 -41.95
N LYS A 106 -15.25 13.34 -41.23
CA LYS A 106 -14.59 14.24 -40.29
C LYS A 106 -14.02 15.45 -41.02
N ASP A 107 -13.25 15.20 -42.07
CA ASP A 107 -12.59 16.24 -42.84
C ASP A 107 -13.63 17.16 -43.50
N ILE A 108 -14.76 16.60 -43.96
CA ILE A 108 -15.88 17.37 -44.51
C ILE A 108 -16.46 18.33 -43.47
N TYR A 109 -16.75 17.87 -42.25
CA TYR A 109 -17.29 18.77 -41.21
C TYR A 109 -16.23 19.71 -40.60
N GLU A 110 -14.95 19.33 -40.59
CA GLU A 110 -13.85 20.19 -40.14
C GLU A 110 -13.53 21.32 -41.14
N LYS A 111 -13.69 21.07 -42.44
CA LYS A 111 -13.47 22.05 -43.50
C LYS A 111 -14.66 22.99 -43.73
N ALA A 112 -15.87 22.58 -43.31
CA ALA A 112 -17.04 23.44 -43.38
C ALA A 112 -16.79 24.77 -42.66
N GLU A 113 -17.27 25.86 -43.25
CA GLU A 113 -17.17 27.21 -42.67
C GLU A 113 -17.96 27.30 -41.37
N ARG A 114 -19.19 26.75 -41.42
CA ARG A 114 -20.10 26.62 -40.28
C ARG A 114 -20.92 25.33 -40.40
N ILE A 115 -21.48 24.91 -39.27
CA ILE A 115 -22.35 23.74 -39.19
C ILE A 115 -23.70 24.17 -38.61
N ILE A 116 -24.78 23.84 -39.31
CA ILE A 116 -26.15 24.03 -38.83
C ILE A 116 -26.65 22.72 -38.26
N CYS A 117 -27.03 22.72 -36.98
CA CYS A 117 -27.64 21.58 -36.31
C CYS A 117 -29.16 21.75 -36.29
N TRP A 118 -29.88 21.00 -37.12
CA TRP A 118 -31.33 21.11 -37.27
C TRP A 118 -32.07 20.13 -36.35
N LEU A 119 -32.79 20.65 -35.34
CA LEU A 119 -33.58 19.86 -34.40
C LEU A 119 -34.98 19.49 -34.93
N GLY A 120 -35.41 20.06 -36.05
CA GLY A 120 -36.74 19.88 -36.63
C GLY A 120 -37.69 21.06 -36.36
N SER A 121 -38.83 21.07 -37.08
CA SER A 121 -39.90 22.04 -36.91
C SER A 121 -40.59 21.93 -35.54
N LEU A 122 -41.20 23.03 -35.06
CA LEU A 122 -41.91 23.06 -33.78
C LEU A 122 -43.10 22.07 -33.79
N PRO A 123 -43.31 21.25 -32.74
CA PRO A 123 -44.53 20.48 -32.57
C PRO A 123 -45.72 21.40 -32.29
N PHE A 124 -46.92 21.00 -32.70
CA PHE A 124 -48.17 21.78 -32.57
C PHE A 124 -48.48 22.31 -31.15
N PHE A 125 -47.95 21.68 -30.10
CA PHE A 125 -48.22 22.04 -28.70
C PHE A 125 -47.00 22.54 -27.92
N THR A 126 -45.90 22.90 -28.60
CA THR A 126 -44.69 23.42 -27.93
C THR A 126 -44.52 24.90 -28.19
N ASP A 127 -44.32 25.66 -27.12
CA ASP A 127 -43.89 27.04 -27.23
C ASP A 127 -42.36 27.07 -27.35
N GLY A 128 -41.86 27.27 -28.58
CA GLY A 128 -40.43 27.34 -28.82
C GLY A 128 -39.76 28.54 -28.14
N MET A 129 -40.48 29.66 -27.93
CA MET A 129 -39.95 30.82 -27.21
C MET A 129 -39.79 30.50 -25.72
N ALA A 130 -40.74 29.77 -25.12
CA ALA A 130 -40.62 29.30 -23.75
C ALA A 130 -39.42 28.37 -23.54
N ALA A 131 -39.17 27.46 -24.49
CA ALA A 131 -38.00 26.59 -24.47
C ALA A 131 -36.68 27.38 -24.53
N ILE A 132 -36.62 28.41 -25.39
CA ILE A 132 -35.44 29.28 -25.54
C ILE A 132 -35.22 30.13 -24.28
N LYS A 133 -36.26 30.73 -23.70
CA LYS A 133 -36.14 31.51 -22.45
C LYS A 133 -35.58 30.67 -21.30
N LEU A 134 -36.07 29.44 -21.15
CA LEU A 134 -35.60 28.56 -20.09
C LEU A 134 -34.17 28.06 -20.36
N LEU A 135 -33.81 27.85 -21.64
CA LEU A 135 -32.44 27.54 -22.05
C LEU A 135 -31.47 28.70 -21.73
N ASP A 136 -31.85 29.93 -22.08
CA ASP A 136 -31.06 31.14 -21.84
C ASP A 136 -30.88 31.36 -20.33
N PHE A 137 -31.91 31.13 -19.51
CA PHE A 137 -31.80 31.16 -18.04
C PHE A 137 -30.70 30.24 -17.50
N PHE A 138 -30.68 28.97 -17.94
CA PHE A 138 -29.64 28.04 -17.49
C PHE A 138 -28.26 28.39 -18.06
N TYR A 139 -28.20 28.96 -19.25
CA TYR A 139 -26.96 29.48 -19.82
C TYR A 139 -26.41 30.67 -19.01
N ASP A 140 -27.25 31.62 -18.63
CA ASP A 140 -26.84 32.78 -17.83
C ASP A 140 -26.36 32.35 -16.44
N LEU A 141 -27.06 31.38 -15.82
CA LEU A 141 -26.64 30.79 -14.56
C LEU A 141 -25.27 30.13 -14.69
N SER A 142 -25.01 29.45 -15.81
CA SER A 142 -23.70 28.87 -16.10
C SER A 142 -22.59 29.91 -16.33
N GLN A 143 -22.92 31.14 -16.77
CA GLN A 143 -21.94 32.22 -16.91
C GLN A 143 -21.62 32.87 -15.56
N LYS A 144 -22.64 33.03 -14.70
CA LYS A 144 -22.50 33.63 -13.37
C LYS A 144 -21.45 32.91 -12.52
N TYR A 145 -21.34 31.59 -12.69
CA TYR A 145 -20.40 30.75 -11.96
C TYR A 145 -19.29 30.30 -12.91
N SER A 146 -18.21 31.09 -12.97
CA SER A 146 -17.11 31.01 -13.95
C SER A 146 -16.36 29.67 -13.98
N ASN A 147 -16.51 28.82 -12.96
CA ASN A 147 -15.95 27.47 -12.93
C ASN A 147 -16.97 26.48 -12.35
N ILE A 148 -17.84 25.93 -13.21
CA ILE A 148 -18.91 24.97 -12.81
C ILE A 148 -18.33 23.64 -12.28
N ASN A 149 -17.01 23.45 -12.38
CA ASN A 149 -16.28 22.32 -11.80
C ASN A 149 -15.71 22.62 -10.39
N ASP A 150 -15.89 23.84 -9.88
CA ASP A 150 -15.47 24.25 -8.53
C ASP A 150 -16.66 24.13 -7.56
N HIS A 151 -16.48 23.30 -6.53
CA HIS A 151 -17.52 22.93 -5.55
C HIS A 151 -18.10 24.11 -4.80
N SER A 152 -17.33 25.18 -4.62
CA SER A 152 -17.77 26.41 -3.96
C SER A 152 -19.01 27.02 -4.60
N HIS A 153 -19.28 26.68 -5.87
CA HIS A 153 -20.41 27.21 -6.62
C HIS A 153 -21.54 26.20 -6.90
N ALA A 154 -21.33 24.89 -6.71
CA ALA A 154 -22.34 23.88 -7.04
C ALA A 154 -23.61 24.02 -6.18
N GLU A 155 -23.44 24.25 -4.88
CA GLU A 155 -24.53 24.49 -3.93
C GLU A 155 -25.25 25.81 -4.25
N ALA A 156 -24.51 26.87 -4.56
CA ALA A 156 -25.07 28.16 -4.99
C ALA A 156 -25.85 28.07 -6.32
N ILE A 157 -25.36 27.29 -7.29
CA ILE A 157 -26.07 26.98 -8.54
C ILE A 157 -27.38 26.26 -8.24
N ILE A 158 -27.37 25.27 -7.34
CA ILE A 158 -28.57 24.52 -6.95
C ILE A 158 -29.57 25.47 -6.26
N THR A 159 -29.12 26.28 -5.31
CA THR A 159 -29.96 27.27 -4.61
C THR A 159 -30.57 28.29 -5.56
N ASP A 160 -29.79 28.83 -6.50
CA ASP A 160 -30.29 29.80 -7.49
C ASP A 160 -31.21 29.14 -8.54
N SER A 161 -30.94 27.88 -8.89
CA SER A 161 -31.77 27.09 -9.81
C SER A 161 -33.11 26.68 -9.19
N LEU A 162 -33.15 26.49 -7.87
CA LEU A 162 -34.33 26.04 -7.11
C LEU A 162 -34.96 27.17 -6.27
N GLY A 163 -34.41 28.38 -6.35
CA GLY A 163 -34.82 29.56 -5.60
C GLY A 163 -36.06 30.26 -6.18
N PRO A 164 -36.48 31.39 -5.58
CA PRO A 164 -37.70 32.11 -5.97
C PRO A 164 -37.74 32.54 -7.44
N THR A 165 -36.59 32.77 -8.06
CA THR A 165 -36.42 33.14 -9.47
C THR A 165 -36.81 32.04 -10.45
N SER A 166 -36.67 30.75 -10.08
CA SER A 166 -37.08 29.62 -10.92
C SER A 166 -38.57 29.26 -10.78
N HIS A 167 -39.24 29.78 -9.74
CA HIS A 167 -40.70 29.64 -9.55
C HIS A 167 -41.52 30.45 -10.57
N ASN A 168 -40.86 31.31 -11.35
CA ASN A 168 -41.48 32.06 -12.45
C ASN A 168 -41.76 31.21 -13.70
N PHE A 169 -41.18 30.01 -13.80
CA PHE A 169 -41.40 29.12 -14.94
C PHE A 169 -42.55 28.14 -14.68
N LYS A 170 -43.48 28.08 -15.62
CA LYS A 170 -44.64 27.20 -15.57
C LYS A 170 -44.26 25.78 -15.99
N GLN A 171 -45.11 24.81 -15.64
CA GLN A 171 -44.94 23.41 -16.09
C GLN A 171 -44.78 23.30 -17.62
N MET A 172 -45.48 24.13 -18.39
CA MET A 172 -45.38 24.16 -19.86
C MET A 172 -44.02 24.62 -20.39
N ASP A 173 -43.29 25.47 -19.66
CA ASP A 173 -41.94 25.92 -20.06
C ASP A 173 -40.95 24.74 -19.96
N TRP A 174 -41.06 23.97 -18.88
CA TRP A 174 -40.29 22.74 -18.66
C TRP A 174 -40.63 21.66 -19.69
N ILE A 175 -41.91 21.48 -20.04
CA ILE A 175 -42.32 20.58 -21.13
C ILE A 175 -41.67 21.02 -22.46
N SER A 176 -41.65 22.33 -22.74
CA SER A 176 -41.10 22.86 -23.98
C SER A 176 -39.59 22.67 -24.08
N LEU A 177 -38.85 22.91 -22.99
CA LEU A 177 -37.42 22.61 -22.91
C LEU A 177 -37.14 21.11 -23.03
N LYS A 178 -37.91 20.26 -22.33
CA LYS A 178 -37.81 18.79 -22.43
C LYS A 178 -37.98 18.34 -23.87
N ASN A 179 -39.02 18.81 -24.57
CA ASN A 179 -39.31 18.46 -25.96
C ASN A 179 -38.18 18.89 -26.91
N MET A 180 -37.57 20.07 -26.68
CA MET A 180 -36.41 20.55 -27.44
C MET A 180 -35.17 19.67 -27.20
N LEU A 181 -34.86 19.35 -25.94
CA LEU A 181 -33.69 18.55 -25.56
C LEU A 181 -33.85 17.05 -25.83
N HIS A 182 -35.06 16.56 -26.09
CA HIS A 182 -35.33 15.14 -26.42
C HIS A 182 -35.63 14.90 -27.90
N ARG A 183 -35.38 15.89 -28.77
CA ARG A 183 -35.46 15.68 -30.22
C ARG A 183 -34.52 14.56 -30.67
N PRO A 184 -34.92 13.77 -31.70
CA PRO A 184 -34.12 12.63 -32.18
C PRO A 184 -32.66 12.97 -32.55
N TRP A 185 -32.38 14.23 -32.88
CA TRP A 185 -31.01 14.69 -33.16
C TRP A 185 -30.06 14.43 -32.00
N TRP A 186 -30.51 14.65 -30.76
CA TRP A 186 -29.73 14.44 -29.55
C TRP A 186 -29.28 13.00 -29.33
N THR A 187 -29.96 12.05 -29.98
CA THR A 187 -29.64 10.64 -29.84
C THR A 187 -29.13 10.04 -31.15
N ARG A 188 -28.95 10.76 -32.26
CA ARG A 188 -28.39 10.16 -33.50
C ARG A 188 -26.88 9.89 -33.35
N ALA A 189 -26.42 8.68 -33.68
CA ALA A 189 -25.01 8.31 -33.54
C ALA A 189 -24.03 9.21 -34.32
N TRP A 190 -24.34 9.50 -35.59
CA TRP A 190 -23.49 10.34 -36.46
C TRP A 190 -23.32 11.78 -35.97
N VAL A 191 -24.27 12.29 -35.18
CA VAL A 191 -24.16 13.64 -34.60
C VAL A 191 -22.92 13.77 -33.71
N VAL A 192 -22.40 12.67 -33.15
CA VAL A 192 -21.18 12.71 -32.32
C VAL A 192 -20.00 13.23 -33.11
N GLN A 193 -19.81 12.77 -34.34
CA GLN A 193 -18.74 13.25 -35.21
C GLN A 193 -19.00 14.68 -35.70
N GLU A 194 -20.23 14.95 -36.13
CA GLU A 194 -20.66 16.23 -36.71
C GLU A 194 -20.57 17.37 -35.68
N ALA A 195 -21.06 17.13 -34.47
CA ALA A 195 -21.16 18.11 -33.39
C ALA A 195 -19.91 18.20 -32.51
N SER A 196 -18.90 17.35 -32.70
CA SER A 196 -17.64 17.42 -31.93
C SER A 196 -16.53 18.19 -32.63
N THR A 197 -16.75 18.76 -33.82
CA THR A 197 -15.73 19.55 -34.57
C THR A 197 -15.46 20.92 -33.93
N PRO A 198 -14.30 21.56 -34.13
CA PRO A 198 -14.02 22.86 -33.52
C PRO A 198 -14.71 24.05 -34.21
N ARG A 199 -15.43 23.83 -35.31
CA ARG A 199 -16.04 24.90 -36.13
C ARG A 199 -17.27 25.53 -35.48
N ARG A 200 -17.62 26.73 -35.96
CA ARG A 200 -18.80 27.50 -35.54
C ARG A 200 -20.07 26.68 -35.76
N LYS A 201 -20.83 26.46 -34.69
CA LYS A 201 -22.08 25.66 -34.69
C LYS A 201 -23.24 26.47 -34.16
N VAL A 202 -24.31 26.48 -34.95
CA VAL A 202 -25.59 27.09 -34.59
C VAL A 202 -26.65 25.99 -34.56
N ILE A 203 -27.47 25.97 -33.50
CA ILE A 203 -28.55 24.99 -33.37
C ILE A 203 -29.86 25.69 -33.71
N TRP A 204 -30.60 25.10 -34.64
CA TRP A 204 -31.90 25.58 -35.10
C TRP A 204 -33.02 24.71 -34.53
N TYR A 205 -34.05 25.37 -34.00
CA TYR A 205 -35.25 24.73 -33.48
C TYR A 205 -36.49 25.43 -34.03
N GLY A 206 -37.02 24.93 -35.16
CA GLY A 206 -37.97 25.68 -35.96
C GLY A 206 -37.43 27.07 -36.30
N PRO A 207 -38.20 28.17 -36.05
CA PRO A 207 -37.81 29.55 -36.35
C PRO A 207 -36.76 30.13 -35.39
N TYR A 208 -36.38 29.40 -34.33
CA TYR A 208 -35.45 29.89 -33.32
C TYR A 208 -34.03 29.39 -33.56
N GLU A 209 -33.04 30.21 -33.18
CA GLU A 209 -31.63 29.82 -33.20
C GLU A 209 -30.86 30.30 -31.97
N ARG A 210 -29.86 29.50 -31.59
CA ARG A 210 -28.86 29.83 -30.58
C ARG A 210 -27.54 29.18 -30.91
N SER A 211 -26.45 29.85 -30.52
CA SER A 211 -25.12 29.23 -30.48
C SER A 211 -25.15 27.96 -29.65
N SER A 212 -24.49 26.92 -30.16
CA SER A 212 -24.39 25.62 -29.51
C SER A 212 -23.93 25.68 -28.03
N LYS A 213 -23.14 26.70 -27.66
CA LYS A 213 -22.71 26.96 -26.27
C LYS A 213 -23.87 27.08 -25.26
N HIS A 214 -25.02 27.62 -25.69
CA HIS A 214 -26.22 27.74 -24.85
C HIS A 214 -26.70 26.37 -24.38
N PHE A 215 -26.79 25.43 -25.31
CA PHE A 215 -27.22 24.05 -25.05
C PHE A 215 -26.22 23.30 -24.16
N TRP A 216 -24.91 23.43 -24.41
CA TRP A 216 -23.88 22.68 -23.67
C TRP A 216 -23.81 23.09 -22.21
N LYS A 217 -23.79 24.39 -21.95
CA LYS A 217 -23.69 24.88 -20.58
C LYS A 217 -25.00 24.70 -19.82
N ALA A 218 -26.15 24.86 -20.47
CA ALA A 218 -27.44 24.57 -19.86
C ALA A 218 -27.61 23.08 -19.51
N ALA A 219 -27.21 22.15 -20.39
CA ALA A 219 -27.27 20.71 -20.13
C ALA A 219 -26.44 20.31 -18.89
N ARG A 220 -25.31 20.98 -18.64
CA ARG A 220 -24.48 20.77 -17.45
C ARG A 220 -25.20 21.20 -16.16
N VAL A 221 -25.87 22.35 -16.18
CA VAL A 221 -26.66 22.83 -15.02
C VAL A 221 -27.84 21.89 -14.75
N LEU A 222 -28.56 21.47 -15.81
CA LEU A 222 -29.67 20.50 -15.71
C LEU A 222 -29.21 19.16 -15.14
N PHE A 223 -28.00 18.69 -15.48
CA PHE A 223 -27.42 17.50 -14.87
C PHE A 223 -27.29 17.63 -13.35
N LEU A 224 -26.72 18.74 -12.85
CA LEU A 224 -26.52 18.98 -11.43
C LEU A 224 -27.86 19.03 -10.66
N ILE A 225 -28.84 19.73 -11.23
CA ILE A 225 -30.18 19.84 -10.64
C ILE A 225 -30.87 18.48 -10.63
N SER A 226 -30.78 17.68 -11.70
CA SER A 226 -31.46 16.38 -11.82
C SER A 226 -31.15 15.36 -10.71
N LYS A 227 -30.09 15.60 -9.93
CA LYS A 227 -29.62 14.75 -8.84
C LYS A 227 -30.09 15.18 -7.46
N GLN A 228 -30.78 16.32 -7.34
CA GLN A 228 -31.16 16.88 -6.05
C GLN A 228 -32.47 16.28 -5.51
N PRO A 229 -32.57 16.10 -4.18
CA PRO A 229 -33.85 15.78 -3.54
C PRO A 229 -34.84 16.95 -3.68
N GLY A 230 -36.13 16.65 -3.82
CA GLY A 230 -37.21 17.66 -3.85
C GLY A 230 -37.58 18.24 -5.23
N ILE A 231 -36.82 17.94 -6.29
CA ILE A 231 -37.17 18.35 -7.66
C ILE A 231 -38.29 17.46 -8.26
N THR A 232 -39.15 18.06 -9.09
CA THR A 232 -40.25 17.33 -9.74
C THR A 232 -39.75 16.34 -10.79
N GLN A 233 -40.55 15.29 -11.07
CA GLN A 233 -40.23 14.31 -12.11
C GLN A 233 -40.05 14.97 -13.50
N LEU A 234 -40.86 15.97 -13.84
CA LEU A 234 -40.74 16.70 -15.10
C LEU A 234 -39.40 17.44 -15.23
N GLN A 235 -38.92 18.05 -14.14
CA GLN A 235 -37.61 18.72 -14.11
C GLN A 235 -36.46 17.72 -14.26
N LYS A 236 -36.57 16.54 -13.65
CA LYS A 236 -35.61 15.44 -13.85
C LYS A 236 -35.57 14.99 -15.31
N GLU A 237 -36.75 14.89 -15.93
CA GLU A 237 -36.91 14.47 -17.33
C GLU A 237 -36.51 15.56 -18.34
N ALA A 238 -36.30 16.81 -17.93
CA ALA A 238 -35.76 17.84 -18.81
C ALA A 238 -34.27 17.62 -19.10
N TYR A 239 -33.55 16.93 -18.21
CA TYR A 239 -32.16 16.54 -18.44
C TYR A 239 -32.08 15.40 -19.48
N ASN A 240 -31.40 15.66 -20.60
CA ASN A 240 -31.04 14.61 -21.56
C ASN A 240 -29.55 14.22 -21.37
N PRO A 241 -29.23 12.97 -20.98
CA PRO A 241 -27.85 12.53 -20.81
C PRO A 241 -27.02 12.57 -22.09
N SER A 242 -27.64 12.34 -23.26
CA SER A 242 -26.95 12.37 -24.55
C SER A 242 -26.44 13.78 -24.87
N ALA A 243 -27.22 14.81 -24.55
CA ALA A 243 -26.83 16.21 -24.73
C ALA A 243 -25.58 16.59 -23.90
N SER A 244 -25.43 16.04 -22.70
CA SER A 244 -24.28 16.27 -21.81
C SER A 244 -23.00 15.57 -22.30
N LEU A 245 -23.14 14.33 -22.80
CA LEU A 245 -22.02 13.51 -23.26
C LEU A 245 -21.32 14.08 -24.50
N PHE A 246 -22.04 14.75 -25.39
CA PHE A 246 -21.43 15.45 -26.53
C PHE A 246 -20.38 16.47 -26.11
N ASN A 247 -20.67 17.29 -25.08
CA ASN A 247 -19.73 18.30 -24.64
C ASN A 247 -18.45 17.68 -24.07
N HIS A 248 -18.57 16.55 -23.35
CA HIS A 248 -17.42 15.82 -22.84
C HIS A 248 -16.55 15.27 -23.97
N MET A 249 -17.15 14.62 -24.98
CA MET A 249 -16.42 14.11 -26.14
C MET A 249 -15.74 15.22 -26.97
N ARG A 250 -16.38 16.40 -27.09
CA ARG A 250 -15.80 17.57 -27.74
C ARG A 250 -14.55 18.07 -27.02
N VAL A 251 -14.62 18.27 -25.70
CA VAL A 251 -13.49 18.75 -24.89
C VAL A 251 -12.34 17.74 -24.92
N ALA A 252 -12.63 16.45 -24.73
CA ALA A 252 -11.60 15.39 -24.77
C ALA A 252 -10.90 15.29 -26.13
N ARG A 253 -11.63 15.57 -27.22
CA ARG A 253 -11.06 15.65 -28.57
C ARG A 253 -10.18 16.89 -28.76
N GLU A 254 -10.60 18.06 -28.29
CA GLU A 254 -9.82 19.32 -28.40
C GLU A 254 -8.45 19.18 -27.71
N GLU A 255 -8.37 18.37 -26.66
CA GLU A 255 -7.11 18.04 -25.98
C GLU A 255 -6.32 16.89 -26.63
N ASN A 256 -6.83 16.29 -27.71
CA ASN A 256 -6.27 15.15 -28.43
C ASN A 256 -6.01 13.90 -27.56
N LYS A 257 -6.90 13.63 -26.59
CA LYS A 257 -6.75 12.53 -25.60
C LYS A 257 -7.80 11.41 -25.69
N LEU A 258 -8.74 11.49 -26.64
CA LEU A 258 -9.87 10.56 -26.70
C LEU A 258 -9.47 9.22 -27.36
N LEU A 259 -9.51 8.13 -26.60
CA LEU A 259 -9.32 6.76 -27.09
C LEU A 259 -10.67 6.06 -27.34
N LEU A 260 -10.68 5.04 -28.21
CA LEU A 260 -11.89 4.28 -28.57
C LEU A 260 -12.59 3.69 -27.35
N LEU A 261 -11.85 3.05 -26.45
CA LEU A 261 -12.42 2.37 -25.30
C LEU A 261 -13.08 3.36 -24.32
N ASP A 262 -12.62 4.60 -24.27
CA ASP A 262 -13.21 5.66 -23.44
C ASP A 262 -14.49 6.24 -24.09
N ALA A 263 -14.57 6.27 -25.42
CA ALA A 263 -15.69 6.83 -26.17
C ALA A 263 -16.85 5.83 -26.40
N LEU A 264 -16.55 4.56 -26.68
CA LEU A 264 -17.51 3.51 -27.06
C LEU A 264 -18.67 3.31 -26.07
N PRO A 265 -18.48 3.34 -24.73
CA PRO A 265 -19.58 3.19 -23.79
C PRO A 265 -20.67 4.24 -23.96
N SER A 266 -20.29 5.48 -24.29
CA SER A 266 -21.23 6.58 -24.54
C SER A 266 -22.09 6.33 -25.77
N MET A 267 -21.57 5.60 -26.77
CA MET A 267 -22.30 5.28 -28.02
C MET A 267 -23.57 4.45 -27.80
N ARG A 268 -23.69 3.78 -26.66
CA ARG A 268 -24.87 2.98 -26.29
C ARG A 268 -26.15 3.80 -26.14
N LEU A 269 -26.03 5.08 -25.74
CA LEU A 269 -27.17 6.00 -25.57
C LEU A 269 -27.68 6.58 -26.88
N TYR A 270 -26.85 6.55 -27.93
CA TYR A 270 -27.23 6.99 -29.25
C TYR A 270 -28.02 5.89 -29.99
N GLN A 271 -28.93 6.27 -30.86
CA GLN A 271 -29.67 5.44 -31.78
C GLN A 271 -28.92 5.40 -33.11
N ALA A 272 -28.90 4.21 -33.69
CA ALA A 272 -28.37 3.97 -35.01
C ALA A 272 -29.32 3.02 -35.75
N THR A 273 -29.69 3.36 -36.98
CA THR A 273 -30.49 2.47 -37.84
C THR A 273 -29.67 1.26 -38.23
N ASP A 274 -28.39 1.47 -38.54
CA ASP A 274 -27.41 0.42 -38.72
C ASP A 274 -26.60 0.24 -37.42
N PRO A 275 -26.62 -0.95 -36.78
CA PRO A 275 -25.85 -1.20 -35.56
C PRO A 275 -24.35 -0.90 -35.67
N ARG A 276 -23.76 -1.00 -36.86
CA ARG A 276 -22.32 -0.77 -37.11
C ARG A 276 -21.93 0.69 -36.92
N ASP A 277 -22.86 1.62 -37.11
CA ASP A 277 -22.63 3.05 -36.91
C ASP A 277 -22.37 3.41 -35.45
N LYS A 278 -22.67 2.51 -34.50
CA LYS A 278 -22.23 2.63 -33.10
C LYS A 278 -20.71 2.67 -32.96
N VAL A 279 -19.99 2.10 -33.92
CA VAL A 279 -18.54 2.08 -34.00
C VAL A 279 -18.06 3.12 -35.01
N PHE A 280 -18.58 3.08 -36.25
CA PHE A 280 -18.07 3.91 -37.33
C PHE A 280 -18.16 5.41 -37.06
N ALA A 281 -19.22 5.87 -36.38
CA ALA A 281 -19.43 7.28 -36.08
C ALA A 281 -18.40 7.91 -35.12
N ILE A 282 -17.54 7.12 -34.47
CA ILE A 282 -16.52 7.65 -33.54
C ILE A 282 -15.08 7.39 -33.97
N LEU A 283 -14.85 6.53 -34.97
CA LEU A 283 -13.50 6.16 -35.40
C LEU A 283 -12.65 7.38 -35.78
N ALA A 284 -13.22 8.33 -36.53
CA ALA A 284 -12.47 9.47 -37.03
C ALA A 284 -12.06 10.48 -35.91
N ILE A 285 -12.79 10.50 -34.80
CA ILE A 285 -12.56 11.44 -33.69
C ILE A 285 -11.67 10.86 -32.58
N CYS A 286 -11.49 9.54 -32.53
CA CYS A 286 -10.59 8.89 -31.57
C CYS A 286 -9.17 8.79 -32.14
N GLN A 287 -8.16 8.96 -31.30
CA GLN A 287 -6.74 8.93 -31.70
C GLN A 287 -6.34 7.60 -32.35
N ASP A 288 -6.95 6.53 -31.89
CA ASP A 288 -6.73 5.13 -32.22
C ASP A 288 -7.78 4.53 -33.16
N GLY A 289 -8.70 5.34 -33.70
CA GLY A 289 -9.72 4.85 -34.62
C GLY A 289 -9.26 4.65 -36.06
N ARG A 290 -7.98 4.90 -36.38
CA ARG A 290 -7.40 4.73 -37.72
C ARG A 290 -6.61 3.42 -37.82
N HIS A 291 -7.27 2.33 -38.22
CA HIS A 291 -6.62 1.06 -38.53
C HIS A 291 -7.42 0.26 -39.58
N PRO A 292 -6.77 -0.44 -40.53
CA PRO A 292 -7.46 -1.20 -41.58
C PRO A 292 -8.51 -2.19 -41.06
N ASP A 293 -8.18 -2.95 -40.01
CA ASP A 293 -9.09 -3.97 -39.44
C ASP A 293 -10.42 -3.44 -38.89
N ILE A 294 -10.50 -2.14 -38.58
CA ILE A 294 -11.70 -1.50 -38.00
C ILE A 294 -12.27 -0.42 -38.93
N ALA A 295 -11.78 -0.29 -40.16
CA ALA A 295 -12.28 0.70 -41.10
C ALA A 295 -13.76 0.43 -41.47
N PRO A 296 -14.53 1.47 -41.86
CA PRO A 296 -15.90 1.31 -42.29
C PRO A 296 -16.00 0.44 -43.55
N HIS A 297 -16.48 -0.79 -43.34
CA HIS A 297 -16.79 -1.76 -44.39
C HIS A 297 -18.22 -2.26 -44.18
N TYR A 298 -19.17 -1.67 -44.89
CA TYR A 298 -20.57 -2.04 -44.77
C TYR A 298 -20.93 -3.38 -45.45
N GLU A 299 -19.94 -4.05 -46.06
CA GLU A 299 -20.01 -5.43 -46.51
C GLU A 299 -19.93 -6.43 -45.34
N ASN A 300 -19.27 -6.05 -44.23
CA ASN A 300 -19.11 -6.89 -43.04
C ASN A 300 -20.41 -6.95 -42.21
N SER A 301 -20.68 -8.11 -41.61
CA SER A 301 -21.76 -8.24 -40.62
C SER A 301 -21.49 -7.40 -39.36
N THR A 302 -22.55 -7.13 -38.57
CA THR A 302 -22.39 -6.40 -37.29
C THR A 302 -21.47 -7.15 -36.34
N GLU A 303 -21.59 -8.47 -36.32
CA GLU A 303 -20.78 -9.37 -35.50
C GLU A 303 -19.31 -9.30 -35.88
N GLU A 304 -18.98 -9.26 -37.16
CA GLU A 304 -17.60 -9.12 -37.64
C GLU A 304 -17.01 -7.76 -37.24
N VAL A 305 -17.78 -6.67 -37.41
CA VAL A 305 -17.32 -5.33 -37.03
C VAL A 305 -17.03 -5.26 -35.52
N PHE A 306 -17.93 -5.77 -34.67
CA PHE A 306 -17.72 -5.76 -33.22
C PHE A 306 -16.58 -6.69 -32.79
N THR A 307 -16.45 -7.87 -33.43
CA THR A 307 -15.35 -8.80 -33.16
C THR A 307 -14.00 -8.22 -33.55
N ASN A 308 -13.89 -7.60 -34.73
CA ASN A 308 -12.66 -6.98 -35.21
C ASN A 308 -12.25 -5.80 -34.32
N LEU A 309 -13.22 -4.98 -33.89
CA LEU A 309 -12.98 -3.90 -32.94
C LEU A 309 -12.44 -4.43 -31.61
N ALA A 310 -13.07 -5.46 -31.05
CA ALA A 310 -12.63 -6.03 -29.79
C ALA A 310 -11.23 -6.65 -29.90
N ALA A 311 -10.96 -7.34 -31.01
CA ALA A 311 -9.64 -7.88 -31.30
C ALA A 311 -8.57 -6.79 -31.43
N HIS A 312 -8.87 -5.70 -32.13
CA HIS A 312 -7.95 -4.57 -32.30
C HIS A 312 -7.58 -3.93 -30.96
N ILE A 313 -8.57 -3.65 -30.10
CA ILE A 313 -8.33 -3.06 -28.78
C ILE A 313 -7.50 -3.99 -27.89
N LEU A 314 -7.84 -5.29 -27.86
CA LEU A 314 -7.08 -6.30 -27.10
C LEU A 314 -5.63 -6.40 -27.58
N SER A 315 -5.40 -6.51 -28.90
CA SER A 315 -4.07 -6.65 -29.47
C SER A 315 -3.18 -5.41 -29.31
N ARG A 316 -3.76 -4.22 -29.28
CA ARG A 316 -3.00 -2.98 -29.10
C ARG A 316 -2.59 -2.74 -27.65
N ASP A 317 -3.54 -2.92 -26.72
CA ASP A 317 -3.35 -2.49 -25.34
C ASP A 317 -2.66 -3.52 -24.46
N GLU A 318 -2.60 -4.79 -24.89
CA GLU A 318 -2.15 -5.94 -24.08
C GLU A 318 -2.87 -6.02 -22.72
N ARG A 319 -4.08 -5.45 -22.67
CA ARG A 319 -4.92 -5.29 -21.47
C ARG A 319 -6.31 -5.81 -21.75
N LEU A 320 -6.99 -6.20 -20.68
CA LEU A 320 -8.29 -6.86 -20.76
C LEU A 320 -9.48 -5.95 -20.39
N ASP A 321 -9.26 -4.63 -20.38
CA ASP A 321 -10.23 -3.63 -19.93
C ASP A 321 -11.56 -3.71 -20.72
N ILE A 322 -11.49 -3.98 -22.04
CA ILE A 322 -12.68 -4.15 -22.88
C ILE A 322 -13.61 -5.30 -22.44
N LEU A 323 -13.08 -6.33 -21.76
CA LEU A 323 -13.87 -7.45 -21.26
C LEU A 323 -14.86 -7.03 -20.17
N GLY A 324 -14.59 -5.91 -19.48
CA GLY A 324 -15.51 -5.27 -18.55
C GLY A 324 -16.84 -4.89 -19.21
N HIS A 325 -16.89 -4.71 -20.54
CA HIS A 325 -18.10 -4.36 -21.27
C HIS A 325 -18.93 -5.56 -21.78
N CYS A 326 -18.57 -6.80 -21.46
CA CYS A 326 -19.22 -7.99 -22.01
C CYS A 326 -20.45 -8.48 -21.21
N HIS A 327 -20.65 -8.00 -19.98
CA HIS A 327 -21.57 -8.60 -19.00
C HIS A 327 -23.05 -8.16 -19.07
N TYR A 328 -23.51 -7.57 -20.18
CA TYR A 328 -24.87 -7.00 -20.27
C TYR A 328 -25.91 -8.01 -20.79
N SER A 329 -26.99 -8.21 -20.01
CA SER A 329 -28.09 -9.20 -20.09
C SER A 329 -28.89 -9.39 -21.40
N ARG A 330 -28.53 -8.75 -22.51
CA ARG A 330 -29.13 -9.03 -23.84
C ARG A 330 -28.05 -9.03 -24.89
N ARG A 331 -27.29 -10.13 -24.99
CA ARG A 331 -26.32 -10.35 -26.07
C ARG A 331 -27.04 -10.92 -27.28
N ALA A 332 -26.65 -10.49 -28.48
CA ALA A 332 -26.94 -11.26 -29.69
C ALA A 332 -26.32 -12.67 -29.56
N PRO A 333 -27.09 -13.76 -29.79
CA PRO A 333 -26.59 -15.14 -29.65
C PRO A 333 -25.39 -15.49 -30.54
N SER A 334 -25.18 -14.71 -31.61
CA SER A 334 -24.12 -14.88 -32.60
C SER A 334 -22.76 -14.29 -32.19
N LEU A 335 -22.70 -13.48 -31.12
CA LEU A 335 -21.48 -12.84 -30.65
C LEU A 335 -20.67 -13.72 -29.67
N PRO A 336 -19.34 -13.82 -29.80
CA PRO A 336 -18.50 -14.49 -28.81
C PRO A 336 -18.62 -13.83 -27.43
N THR A 337 -18.46 -14.63 -26.35
CA THR A 337 -18.69 -14.14 -24.98
C THR A 337 -17.71 -13.06 -24.51
N TRP A 338 -16.57 -12.92 -25.19
CA TRP A 338 -15.54 -11.91 -24.94
C TRP A 338 -15.70 -10.62 -25.77
N VAL A 339 -16.72 -10.55 -26.64
CA VAL A 339 -16.99 -9.39 -27.50
C VAL A 339 -18.15 -8.57 -26.92
N PRO A 340 -17.97 -7.26 -26.66
CA PRO A 340 -19.06 -6.40 -26.20
C PRO A 340 -20.14 -6.21 -27.27
N ASP A 341 -21.41 -6.32 -26.87
CA ASP A 341 -22.54 -5.95 -27.71
C ASP A 341 -22.83 -4.44 -27.55
N TRP A 342 -22.45 -3.61 -28.52
CA TRP A 342 -22.63 -2.15 -28.47
C TRP A 342 -24.07 -1.67 -28.76
N THR A 343 -24.98 -2.59 -29.14
CA THR A 343 -26.41 -2.25 -29.34
C THR A 343 -27.18 -2.15 -28.02
N SER A 344 -26.67 -2.76 -26.94
CA SER A 344 -27.26 -2.67 -25.62
C SER A 344 -27.28 -1.21 -25.13
N LYS A 345 -28.47 -0.74 -24.73
CA LYS A 345 -28.76 0.64 -24.32
C LYS A 345 -28.24 1.03 -22.93
N TRP A 346 -27.56 0.11 -22.23
CA TRP A 346 -27.14 0.32 -20.85
C TRP A 346 -25.69 0.78 -20.76
N VAL A 347 -25.48 1.86 -20.03
CA VAL A 347 -24.16 2.39 -19.70
C VAL A 347 -23.94 2.17 -18.21
N ALA A 348 -23.24 1.10 -17.82
CA ALA A 348 -22.69 1.02 -16.47
C ALA A 348 -21.27 1.59 -16.48
N LEU A 349 -20.90 2.30 -15.42
CA LEU A 349 -19.52 2.68 -15.18
C LEU A 349 -18.80 1.42 -14.72
N ASP A 350 -18.00 0.86 -15.62
CA ASP A 350 -17.02 -0.19 -15.33
C ASP A 350 -16.15 0.21 -14.12
N PHE A 351 -15.80 -0.75 -13.28
CA PHE A 351 -14.84 -0.60 -12.18
C PHE A 351 -13.43 -0.15 -12.63
N SER A 352 -13.11 -0.26 -13.93
CA SER A 352 -11.84 0.08 -14.58
C SER A 352 -11.66 1.57 -14.94
N HIS A 353 -12.59 2.43 -14.52
CA HIS A 353 -12.57 3.87 -14.80
C HIS A 353 -11.21 4.50 -14.39
N ARG A 354 -10.63 5.31 -15.30
CA ARG A 354 -9.40 6.08 -15.03
C ARG A 354 -9.76 7.38 -14.29
N ASN A 355 -8.94 7.79 -13.34
CA ASN A 355 -9.06 9.14 -12.78
C ASN A 355 -8.85 10.18 -13.90
N GLU A 356 -9.79 11.11 -14.08
CA GLU A 356 -9.78 12.09 -15.18
C GLU A 356 -8.59 13.09 -15.11
N LYS A 357 -8.02 13.31 -13.92
CA LYS A 357 -6.88 14.23 -13.72
C LYS A 357 -5.53 13.52 -13.67
N THR A 358 -5.43 12.36 -13.02
CA THR A 358 -4.16 11.65 -12.84
C THR A 358 -3.90 10.57 -13.88
N LEU A 359 -4.94 10.15 -14.63
CA LEU A 359 -4.93 8.97 -15.51
C LEU A 359 -4.56 7.66 -14.78
N GLU A 360 -4.40 7.70 -13.46
CA GLU A 360 -4.06 6.56 -12.63
C GLU A 360 -5.28 5.66 -12.42
N ARG A 361 -5.00 4.36 -12.37
CA ARG A 361 -6.02 3.31 -12.27
C ARG A 361 -6.23 2.93 -10.81
N VAL A 362 -7.50 2.86 -10.39
CA VAL A 362 -7.88 2.60 -9.00
C VAL A 362 -7.70 1.12 -8.62
N TYR A 363 -7.59 0.20 -9.58
CA TYR A 363 -7.51 -1.24 -9.32
C TYR A 363 -6.47 -1.95 -10.20
N ASN A 364 -5.79 -2.95 -9.63
CA ASN A 364 -4.84 -3.77 -10.39
C ASN A 364 -4.66 -5.18 -9.78
N ALA A 365 -5.56 -6.10 -10.13
CA ALA A 365 -5.52 -7.49 -9.67
C ALA A 365 -4.29 -8.28 -10.13
N CYS A 366 -3.63 -7.86 -11.22
CA CYS A 366 -2.48 -8.55 -11.84
C CYS A 366 -1.15 -7.82 -11.68
N PHE A 367 -1.10 -6.70 -10.95
CA PHE A 367 0.06 -5.81 -10.88
C PHE A 367 0.62 -5.49 -12.29
N SER A 368 1.89 -5.80 -12.56
CA SER A 368 2.57 -5.47 -13.82
C SER A 368 2.64 -6.63 -14.82
N ILE A 369 1.86 -7.72 -14.64
CA ILE A 369 1.92 -8.90 -15.52
C ILE A 369 1.06 -8.62 -16.79
N PRO A 370 1.66 -8.54 -18.00
CA PRO A 370 0.93 -8.28 -19.24
C PRO A 370 0.10 -9.49 -19.70
N ALA A 371 -0.95 -9.25 -20.50
CA ALA A 371 -1.74 -10.32 -21.10
C ALA A 371 -0.99 -10.94 -22.28
N VAL A 372 -0.96 -12.28 -22.36
CA VAL A 372 -0.59 -12.97 -23.61
C VAL A 372 -1.88 -13.31 -24.34
N ILE A 373 -2.18 -12.50 -25.36
CA ILE A 373 -3.46 -12.55 -26.09
C ILE A 373 -3.26 -13.33 -27.39
N ARG A 374 -4.07 -14.37 -27.60
CA ARG A 374 -4.16 -15.07 -28.89
C ARG A 374 -5.62 -15.17 -29.32
N ILE A 375 -5.93 -14.61 -30.47
CA ILE A 375 -7.27 -14.60 -31.05
C ILE A 375 -7.27 -15.50 -32.28
N ASP A 376 -8.15 -16.50 -32.28
CA ASP A 376 -8.41 -17.33 -33.44
C ASP A 376 -9.64 -16.79 -34.15
N ARG A 377 -9.43 -16.16 -35.31
CA ARG A 377 -10.51 -15.54 -36.11
C ARG A 377 -11.44 -16.57 -36.75
N THR A 378 -10.96 -17.79 -37.00
CA THR A 378 -11.75 -18.87 -37.62
C THR A 378 -12.73 -19.47 -36.61
N THR A 379 -12.26 -19.74 -35.40
CA THR A 379 -13.10 -20.28 -34.32
C THR A 379 -13.77 -19.20 -33.47
N ARG A 380 -13.44 -17.91 -33.70
CA ARG A 380 -13.86 -16.74 -32.91
C ARG A 380 -13.56 -16.87 -31.41
N THR A 381 -12.48 -17.56 -31.07
CA THR A 381 -12.07 -17.81 -29.68
C THR A 381 -10.92 -16.90 -29.23
N LEU A 382 -10.96 -16.52 -27.95
CA LEU A 382 -9.92 -15.75 -27.28
C LEU A 382 -9.19 -16.66 -26.28
N ARG A 383 -7.88 -16.83 -26.43
CA ARG A 383 -7.03 -17.59 -25.50
C ARG A 383 -6.22 -16.64 -24.64
N LEU A 384 -6.36 -16.81 -23.33
CA LEU A 384 -5.69 -16.02 -22.29
C LEU A 384 -5.03 -16.95 -21.26
N ARG A 385 -4.10 -16.41 -20.47
CA ARG A 385 -3.55 -17.05 -19.29
C ARG A 385 -4.08 -16.36 -18.03
N GLY A 386 -4.29 -17.14 -16.97
CA GLY A 386 -4.77 -16.64 -15.70
C GLY A 386 -4.79 -17.72 -14.63
N ILE A 387 -5.22 -17.34 -13.43
CA ILE A 387 -5.29 -18.21 -12.25
C ILE A 387 -6.75 -18.34 -11.84
N LYS A 388 -7.24 -19.57 -11.65
CA LYS A 388 -8.48 -19.82 -10.92
C LYS A 388 -8.26 -19.43 -9.46
N PHE A 389 -8.87 -18.32 -9.04
CA PHE A 389 -8.72 -17.84 -7.67
C PHE A 389 -9.61 -18.64 -6.72
N ASP A 390 -10.90 -18.76 -7.04
CA ASP A 390 -11.88 -19.47 -6.23
C ASP A 390 -13.13 -19.87 -7.04
N GLU A 391 -14.10 -20.49 -6.38
CA GLU A 391 -15.42 -20.82 -6.91
C GLU A 391 -16.50 -20.07 -6.13
N LEU A 392 -17.49 -19.54 -6.85
CA LEU A 392 -18.64 -18.85 -6.27
C LEU A 392 -19.59 -19.86 -5.67
N PHE A 393 -19.87 -19.71 -4.38
CA PHE A 393 -20.62 -20.69 -3.58
C PHE A 393 -22.07 -20.25 -3.36
N LEU A 394 -22.29 -19.12 -2.69
CA LEU A 394 -23.63 -18.53 -2.55
C LEU A 394 -23.74 -17.31 -3.45
N VAL A 395 -24.88 -17.17 -4.12
CA VAL A 395 -25.18 -16.03 -4.99
C VAL A 395 -26.52 -15.44 -4.54
N GLY A 396 -26.51 -14.16 -4.20
CA GLY A 396 -27.67 -13.40 -3.74
C GLY A 396 -28.54 -12.88 -4.88
N LEU A 397 -29.63 -12.21 -4.52
CA LEU A 397 -30.56 -11.57 -5.45
C LEU A 397 -29.82 -10.53 -6.30
N ALA A 398 -30.09 -10.52 -7.59
CA ALA A 398 -29.54 -9.51 -8.48
C ALA A 398 -30.34 -8.21 -8.37
N ARG A 399 -29.63 -7.09 -8.31
CA ARG A 399 -30.23 -5.76 -8.34
C ARG A 399 -30.60 -5.39 -9.78
N ASN A 400 -31.87 -5.16 -10.04
CA ASN A 400 -32.36 -4.79 -11.38
C ASN A 400 -32.30 -3.27 -11.60
N ALA A 401 -32.21 -2.86 -12.87
CA ALA A 401 -32.30 -1.45 -13.25
C ALA A 401 -33.73 -0.91 -13.20
N ASP A 402 -34.73 -1.78 -13.33
CA ASP A 402 -36.14 -1.46 -13.08
C ASP A 402 -36.50 -1.92 -11.66
N PRO A 403 -36.77 -0.98 -10.74
CA PRO A 403 -37.07 -1.31 -9.36
C PRO A 403 -38.43 -1.98 -9.15
N ASN A 404 -39.30 -1.97 -10.16
CA ASN A 404 -40.58 -2.67 -10.09
C ASN A 404 -40.42 -4.20 -10.23
N ILE A 405 -39.25 -4.67 -10.67
CA ILE A 405 -38.96 -6.10 -10.82
C ILE A 405 -38.51 -6.71 -9.49
N THR A 406 -37.67 -6.00 -8.74
CA THR A 406 -37.19 -6.44 -7.42
C THR A 406 -36.91 -5.19 -6.59
N PRO A 407 -37.65 -4.96 -5.48
CA PRO A 407 -37.42 -3.80 -4.64
C PRO A 407 -36.00 -3.77 -4.08
N ASP A 408 -35.37 -2.59 -4.12
CA ASP A 408 -34.00 -2.35 -3.64
C ASP A 408 -33.78 -2.80 -2.18
N VAL A 409 -34.83 -2.71 -1.35
CA VAL A 409 -34.83 -3.15 0.06
C VAL A 409 -34.67 -4.66 0.19
N ASP A 410 -35.32 -5.44 -0.68
CA ASP A 410 -35.26 -6.90 -0.62
C ASP A 410 -33.89 -7.41 -1.07
N VAL A 411 -33.29 -6.75 -2.07
CA VAL A 411 -31.91 -6.99 -2.48
C VAL A 411 -30.95 -6.74 -1.32
N LEU A 412 -31.09 -5.60 -0.62
CA LEU A 412 -30.21 -5.27 0.49
C LEU A 412 -30.34 -6.23 1.67
N ARG A 413 -31.56 -6.61 2.04
CA ARG A 413 -31.81 -7.62 3.10
C ARG A 413 -31.15 -8.95 2.73
N ASN A 414 -31.30 -9.38 1.48
CA ASN A 414 -30.68 -10.61 1.02
C ASN A 414 -29.13 -10.52 1.06
N TRP A 415 -28.55 -9.41 0.64
CA TRP A 415 -27.09 -9.21 0.65
C TRP A 415 -26.52 -9.14 2.06
N LEU A 416 -27.18 -8.45 2.99
CA LEU A 416 -26.79 -8.41 4.40
C LEU A 416 -26.87 -9.80 5.04
N SER A 417 -27.94 -10.55 4.76
CA SER A 417 -28.10 -11.93 5.23
C SER A 417 -27.05 -12.89 4.66
N LEU A 418 -26.63 -12.69 3.41
CA LEU A 418 -25.59 -13.49 2.77
C LEU A 418 -24.21 -13.15 3.34
N ALA A 419 -23.92 -11.88 3.61
CA ALA A 419 -22.67 -11.46 4.22
C ALA A 419 -22.55 -11.97 5.67
N SER A 420 -23.60 -11.84 6.49
CA SER A 420 -23.56 -12.25 7.90
C SER A 420 -23.28 -13.74 8.12
N GLN A 421 -23.55 -14.60 7.12
CA GLN A 421 -23.18 -16.02 7.16
C GLN A 421 -21.67 -16.27 7.20
N LEU A 422 -20.84 -15.28 6.86
CA LEU A 422 -19.38 -15.35 6.96
C LEU A 422 -18.85 -15.12 8.39
N GLY A 423 -19.72 -14.77 9.35
CA GLY A 423 -19.35 -14.45 10.73
C GLY A 423 -19.22 -12.94 10.98
N ASN A 424 -18.64 -12.57 12.13
CA ASN A 424 -18.39 -11.16 12.47
C ASN A 424 -17.03 -10.66 11.98
N ASP A 425 -16.00 -11.52 12.02
CA ASP A 425 -14.66 -11.22 11.55
C ASP A 425 -14.51 -11.63 10.08
N TYR A 426 -13.88 -10.77 9.28
CA TYR A 426 -13.65 -11.06 7.86
C TYR A 426 -12.24 -11.57 7.59
N ILE A 427 -12.08 -12.43 6.58
CA ILE A 427 -10.84 -13.17 6.30
C ILE A 427 -9.63 -12.27 5.99
N SER A 428 -9.84 -11.06 5.46
CA SER A 428 -8.78 -10.07 5.21
C SER A 428 -8.49 -9.15 6.41
N GLY A 429 -9.20 -9.34 7.54
CA GLY A 429 -9.13 -8.52 8.74
C GLY A 429 -10.19 -7.41 8.78
N GLY A 430 -10.63 -7.03 9.97
CA GLY A 430 -11.79 -6.15 10.15
C GLY A 430 -13.11 -6.93 10.23
N THR A 431 -14.23 -6.22 10.21
CA THR A 431 -15.56 -6.84 10.30
C THR A 431 -16.13 -7.20 8.93
N VAL A 432 -17.02 -8.18 8.89
CA VAL A 432 -17.78 -8.54 7.66
C VAL A 432 -18.62 -7.37 7.16
N PHE A 433 -19.14 -6.55 8.07
CA PHE A 433 -19.89 -5.36 7.70
C PHE A 433 -19.01 -4.32 7.00
N GLU A 434 -17.80 -4.07 7.51
CA GLU A 434 -16.82 -3.22 6.83
C GLU A 434 -16.48 -3.80 5.45
N ALA A 435 -16.22 -5.10 5.35
CA ALA A 435 -15.93 -5.76 4.08
C ALA A 435 -17.08 -5.64 3.06
N LEU A 436 -18.33 -5.72 3.53
CA LEU A 436 -19.52 -5.49 2.71
C LEU A 436 -19.58 -4.03 2.23
N GLN A 437 -19.38 -3.05 3.11
CA GLN A 437 -19.33 -1.63 2.73
C GLN A 437 -18.27 -1.39 1.65
N HIS A 438 -17.05 -1.87 1.88
CA HIS A 438 -15.94 -1.80 0.93
C HIS A 438 -16.30 -2.46 -0.42
N THR A 439 -16.96 -3.62 -0.40
CA THR A 439 -17.40 -4.36 -1.60
C THR A 439 -18.49 -3.63 -2.40
N LEU A 440 -19.40 -2.93 -1.74
CA LEU A 440 -20.47 -2.17 -2.41
C LEU A 440 -19.98 -0.83 -2.98
N CYS A 441 -19.01 -0.19 -2.31
CA CYS A 441 -18.66 1.21 -2.56
C CYS A 441 -17.47 1.43 -3.50
N ALA A 442 -16.86 0.38 -4.05
CA ALA A 442 -15.63 0.57 -4.82
C ALA A 442 -14.46 1.21 -4.02
N ASP A 443 -14.44 1.12 -2.68
CA ASP A 443 -13.45 1.79 -1.81
C ASP A 443 -13.32 3.31 -2.05
N ILE A 444 -14.34 3.91 -2.68
CA ILE A 444 -14.40 5.31 -3.09
C ILE A 444 -15.37 6.07 -2.17
N THR A 445 -15.08 7.32 -1.83
CA THR A 445 -15.96 8.22 -1.06
C THR A 445 -16.95 8.96 -1.96
N GLU A 446 -18.12 9.36 -1.42
CA GLU A 446 -19.05 10.26 -2.13
C GLU A 446 -18.47 11.67 -2.37
N SER A 447 -17.49 12.12 -1.57
CA SER A 447 -16.83 13.43 -1.72
C SER A 447 -16.02 13.60 -3.02
N SER A 448 -15.76 12.51 -3.75
CA SER A 448 -14.91 12.45 -4.94
C SER A 448 -15.55 12.95 -6.24
N GLN A 449 -16.89 12.94 -6.35
CA GLN A 449 -17.55 13.04 -7.66
C GLN A 449 -17.56 14.42 -8.32
N LEU A 450 -17.21 15.47 -7.61
CA LEU A 450 -17.23 16.83 -8.15
C LEU A 450 -15.82 17.41 -8.36
N ASN A 451 -14.76 16.76 -7.83
CA ASN A 451 -13.35 17.21 -7.95
C ASN A 451 -12.50 16.39 -8.94
N GLY A 452 -13.00 15.28 -9.49
CA GLY A 452 -12.19 14.36 -10.29
C GLY A 452 -11.07 13.68 -9.49
N GLU A 453 -11.17 13.67 -8.16
CA GLU A 453 -10.23 12.99 -7.26
C GLU A 453 -10.92 11.79 -6.61
N ASP A 454 -10.75 10.61 -7.21
CA ASP A 454 -11.12 9.34 -6.58
C ASP A 454 -10.14 9.04 -5.43
N GLN A 455 -10.41 9.57 -4.23
CA GLN A 455 -9.64 9.22 -3.03
C GLN A 455 -10.15 7.90 -2.43
N ARG A 456 -9.22 6.99 -2.14
CA ARG A 456 -9.47 5.67 -1.53
C ARG A 456 -9.78 5.83 -0.04
N GLY A 457 -10.75 5.08 0.49
CA GLY A 457 -10.98 4.94 1.94
C GLY A 457 -12.37 5.32 2.46
N GLY A 458 -13.39 5.37 1.60
CA GLY A 458 -14.73 5.81 1.98
C GLY A 458 -15.62 4.77 2.65
N LYS A 459 -16.41 5.22 3.63
CA LYS A 459 -17.57 4.52 4.18
C LYS A 459 -18.84 5.11 3.57
N VAL A 460 -19.81 4.24 3.24
CA VAL A 460 -21.22 4.66 3.08
C VAL A 460 -21.92 4.32 4.38
N ASP A 461 -22.68 5.27 4.93
CA ASP A 461 -23.54 5.05 6.08
C ASP A 461 -24.68 4.11 5.69
N LEU A 462 -24.39 2.81 5.72
CA LEU A 462 -25.39 1.76 5.69
C LEU A 462 -26.18 1.87 7.00
N PRO A 463 -27.51 2.01 6.97
CA PRO A 463 -28.30 2.10 8.19
C PRO A 463 -28.10 0.83 9.02
N GLY A 464 -27.79 1.00 10.31
CA GLY A 464 -27.58 -0.12 11.23
C GLY A 464 -28.84 -0.93 11.52
N ASP A 465 -30.03 -0.37 11.25
CA ASP A 465 -31.31 -1.05 11.37
C ASP A 465 -31.94 -1.31 9.98
N ILE A 466 -31.96 -2.59 9.62
CA ILE A 466 -32.52 -3.12 8.36
C ILE A 466 -34.02 -2.82 8.17
N TYR A 467 -34.73 -2.48 9.23
CA TYR A 467 -36.16 -2.15 9.19
C TYR A 467 -36.41 -0.66 8.91
N THR A 468 -35.38 0.19 8.98
CA THR A 468 -35.49 1.65 8.80
C THR A 468 -34.96 2.15 7.45
N ILE A 469 -34.51 1.24 6.58
CA ILE A 469 -33.87 1.60 5.31
C ILE A 469 -34.91 2.16 4.33
N PRO A 470 -34.71 3.38 3.79
CA PRO A 470 -35.61 3.94 2.78
C PRO A 470 -35.70 3.05 1.53
N GLN A 471 -36.90 2.97 0.93
CA GLN A 471 -37.13 2.15 -0.27
C GLN A 471 -36.22 2.54 -1.46
N ASP A 472 -35.78 3.81 -1.48
CA ASP A 472 -34.94 4.38 -2.52
C ASP A 472 -33.47 4.56 -2.10
N PHE A 473 -33.00 3.92 -1.02
CA PHE A 473 -31.63 4.10 -0.48
C PHE A 473 -30.53 4.00 -1.55
N PHE A 474 -30.56 2.93 -2.35
CA PHE A 474 -29.59 2.75 -3.44
C PHE A 474 -29.74 3.77 -4.57
N ARG A 475 -30.91 4.37 -4.75
CA ARG A 475 -31.14 5.41 -5.77
C ARG A 475 -30.67 6.78 -5.29
N CYS A 476 -30.76 7.04 -4.00
CA CYS A 476 -30.29 8.26 -3.37
C CYS A 476 -28.76 8.32 -3.33
N SER A 477 -28.06 7.19 -3.09
CA SER A 477 -26.59 7.14 -3.19
C SER A 477 -26.16 6.93 -4.65
N LEU A 478 -25.61 7.97 -5.28
CA LEU A 478 -25.07 7.92 -6.63
C LEU A 478 -23.96 6.87 -6.80
N LEU A 479 -23.12 6.71 -5.77
CA LEU A 479 -22.02 5.75 -5.75
C LEU A 479 -22.56 4.33 -5.80
N LEU A 480 -23.46 3.98 -4.88
CA LEU A 480 -24.05 2.65 -4.85
C LEU A 480 -24.88 2.39 -6.11
N ASN A 481 -25.64 3.39 -6.58
CA ASN A 481 -26.45 3.23 -7.78
C ASN A 481 -25.61 2.82 -8.99
N ARG A 482 -24.49 3.50 -9.21
CA ARG A 482 -23.59 3.26 -10.35
C ARG A 482 -22.89 1.90 -10.30
N ARG A 483 -22.61 1.38 -9.10
CA ARG A 483 -21.78 0.18 -8.91
C ARG A 483 -22.56 -1.11 -8.70
N THR A 484 -23.81 -1.03 -8.22
CA THR A 484 -24.57 -2.22 -7.80
C THR A 484 -25.72 -2.61 -8.74
N VAL A 485 -26.15 -1.75 -9.68
CA VAL A 485 -27.15 -2.11 -10.69
C VAL A 485 -26.63 -3.25 -11.59
N ARG A 486 -27.48 -4.25 -11.88
CA ARG A 486 -27.14 -5.46 -12.67
C ARG A 486 -25.97 -6.26 -12.10
N ARG A 487 -25.88 -6.27 -10.77
CA ARG A 487 -24.93 -7.07 -10.01
C ARG A 487 -25.68 -7.88 -8.97
N CYS A 488 -25.07 -8.96 -8.54
CA CYS A 488 -25.46 -9.73 -7.36
C CYS A 488 -24.27 -9.80 -6.40
N LEU A 489 -24.54 -9.83 -5.10
CA LEU A 489 -23.52 -10.18 -4.12
C LEU A 489 -23.36 -11.71 -4.08
N ALA A 490 -22.13 -12.19 -4.02
CA ALA A 490 -21.81 -13.61 -3.90
C ALA A 490 -20.74 -13.84 -2.82
N THR A 491 -20.74 -15.03 -2.23
CA THR A 491 -19.63 -15.53 -1.41
C THR A 491 -18.83 -16.57 -2.18
N THR A 492 -17.53 -16.63 -1.93
CA THR A 492 -16.66 -17.67 -2.48
C THR A 492 -16.45 -18.82 -1.48
N ARG A 493 -16.01 -19.99 -1.93
CA ARG A 493 -15.73 -21.15 -1.04
C ARG A 493 -14.67 -20.85 0.03
N LYS A 494 -13.72 -19.95 -0.25
CA LYS A 494 -12.70 -19.49 0.71
C LYS A 494 -13.18 -18.36 1.62
N GLY A 495 -14.45 -17.97 1.55
CA GLY A 495 -15.05 -16.98 2.45
C GLY A 495 -14.87 -15.51 2.04
N TYR A 496 -14.66 -15.21 0.75
CA TYR A 496 -14.61 -13.83 0.26
C TYR A 496 -15.98 -13.35 -0.22
N LEU A 497 -16.24 -12.06 -0.07
CA LEU A 497 -17.34 -11.34 -0.72
C LEU A 497 -16.93 -10.89 -2.13
N ALA A 498 -17.83 -11.09 -3.09
CA ALA A 498 -17.69 -10.66 -4.46
C ALA A 498 -18.98 -9.98 -4.95
N LEU A 499 -18.85 -8.84 -5.61
CA LEU A 499 -19.91 -8.21 -6.38
C LEU A 499 -19.75 -8.64 -7.84
N ALA A 500 -20.65 -9.49 -8.30
CA ALA A 500 -20.52 -10.23 -9.57
C ALA A 500 -21.66 -9.86 -10.55
N PRO A 501 -21.53 -10.16 -11.86
CA PRO A 501 -22.59 -9.91 -12.85
C PRO A 501 -23.90 -10.58 -12.49
N GLN A 502 -25.03 -9.99 -12.88
CA GLN A 502 -26.37 -10.49 -12.57
C GLN A 502 -26.63 -11.95 -13.00
N GLU A 503 -25.95 -12.43 -14.05
CA GLU A 503 -26.11 -13.77 -14.62
C GLU A 503 -25.26 -14.84 -13.91
N THR A 504 -24.54 -14.44 -12.86
CA THR A 504 -23.69 -15.33 -12.05
C THR A 504 -24.53 -16.41 -11.37
N LYS A 505 -23.98 -17.62 -11.33
CA LYS A 505 -24.60 -18.80 -10.69
C LYS A 505 -23.62 -19.47 -9.73
N PRO A 506 -24.13 -20.19 -8.70
CA PRO A 506 -23.32 -21.09 -7.90
C PRO A 506 -22.52 -22.06 -8.80
N GLY A 507 -21.24 -22.25 -8.50
CA GLY A 507 -20.32 -23.08 -9.29
C GLY A 507 -19.55 -22.32 -10.38
N ASP A 508 -19.90 -21.07 -10.67
CA ASP A 508 -19.09 -20.23 -11.56
C ASP A 508 -17.70 -19.97 -10.94
N LEU A 509 -16.70 -19.85 -11.80
CA LEU A 509 -15.30 -19.71 -11.43
C LEU A 509 -14.93 -18.23 -11.30
N LEU A 510 -14.30 -17.85 -10.19
CA LEU A 510 -13.68 -16.54 -10.03
C LEU A 510 -12.21 -16.64 -10.43
N CYS A 511 -11.82 -15.99 -11.51
CA CYS A 511 -10.49 -16.09 -12.12
C CYS A 511 -9.80 -14.73 -12.19
N VAL A 512 -8.48 -14.71 -12.02
CA VAL A 512 -7.64 -13.53 -12.27
C VAL A 512 -6.90 -13.75 -13.57
N LEU A 513 -7.28 -13.01 -14.62
CA LEU A 513 -6.69 -13.11 -15.95
C LEU A 513 -5.53 -12.12 -16.08
N TYR A 514 -4.37 -12.57 -16.59
CA TYR A 514 -3.19 -11.71 -16.74
C TYR A 514 -3.48 -10.53 -17.68
N GLY A 515 -2.96 -9.35 -17.35
CA GLY A 515 -3.33 -8.06 -17.98
C GLY A 515 -4.73 -7.55 -17.63
N GLY A 516 -5.48 -8.25 -16.77
CA GLY A 516 -6.75 -7.80 -16.21
C GLY A 516 -6.59 -6.99 -14.92
N GLN A 517 -7.34 -5.90 -14.80
CA GLN A 517 -7.34 -5.05 -13.60
C GLN A 517 -8.21 -5.62 -12.46
N LEU A 518 -9.14 -6.52 -12.80
CA LEU A 518 -10.12 -7.09 -11.88
C LEU A 518 -10.23 -8.60 -12.08
N PRO A 519 -10.77 -9.32 -11.09
CA PRO A 519 -11.24 -10.68 -11.29
C PRO A 519 -12.36 -10.78 -12.33
N PHE A 520 -12.48 -11.92 -12.98
CA PHE A 520 -13.52 -12.27 -13.95
C PHE A 520 -14.25 -13.53 -13.54
N VAL A 521 -15.55 -13.57 -13.80
CA VAL A 521 -16.42 -14.73 -13.61
C VAL A 521 -16.48 -15.51 -14.91
N LEU A 522 -16.05 -16.76 -14.86
CA LEU A 522 -16.03 -17.70 -15.99
C LEU A 522 -16.90 -18.92 -15.68
N ARG A 523 -17.62 -19.41 -16.69
CA ARG A 523 -18.45 -20.62 -16.58
C ARG A 523 -17.89 -21.73 -17.46
N ASN A 524 -17.91 -22.96 -16.95
CA ASN A 524 -17.57 -24.14 -17.74
C ASN A 524 -18.66 -24.43 -18.78
N SER A 525 -18.25 -24.64 -20.04
CA SER A 525 -19.08 -25.13 -21.14
C SER A 525 -18.42 -26.37 -21.76
N ASP A 526 -19.12 -27.10 -22.65
CA ASP A 526 -18.74 -28.45 -23.10
C ASP A 526 -17.33 -28.56 -23.72
N SER A 527 -16.78 -27.46 -24.24
CA SER A 527 -15.44 -27.42 -24.85
C SER A 527 -14.61 -26.16 -24.55
N ASN A 528 -15.21 -25.13 -23.93
CA ASN A 528 -14.58 -23.82 -23.69
C ASN A 528 -15.09 -23.18 -22.39
N LEU A 529 -14.47 -22.07 -21.96
CA LEU A 529 -14.97 -21.24 -20.88
C LEU A 529 -15.79 -20.07 -21.44
N GLU A 530 -16.94 -19.81 -20.83
CA GLU A 530 -17.79 -18.66 -21.15
C GLU A 530 -17.48 -17.49 -20.20
N LEU A 531 -17.25 -16.30 -20.77
CA LEU A 531 -17.12 -15.08 -19.98
C LEU A 531 -18.50 -14.55 -19.55
N ILE A 532 -18.76 -14.61 -18.25
CA ILE A 532 -19.96 -14.03 -17.64
C ILE A 532 -19.75 -12.52 -17.47
N GLY A 533 -18.59 -12.12 -16.94
CA GLY A 533 -18.23 -10.71 -16.78
C GLY A 533 -17.15 -10.47 -15.74
N GLU A 534 -16.81 -9.21 -15.51
CA GLU A 534 -15.95 -8.81 -14.40
C GLU A 534 -16.66 -8.96 -13.05
N ALA A 535 -15.90 -9.29 -12.01
CA ALA A 535 -16.36 -9.26 -10.63
C ALA A 535 -15.42 -8.42 -9.80
N ARG A 536 -15.99 -7.68 -8.85
CA ARG A 536 -15.21 -6.97 -7.84
C ARG A 536 -15.16 -7.79 -6.56
N ARG A 537 -13.96 -7.95 -6.02
CA ARG A 537 -13.73 -8.47 -4.67
C ARG A 537 -13.30 -7.34 -3.76
N GLU A 538 -13.54 -7.46 -2.46
CA GLU A 538 -12.87 -6.61 -1.47
C GLU A 538 -11.34 -6.73 -1.67
N SER A 539 -10.72 -5.60 -2.02
CA SER A 539 -9.28 -5.40 -1.95
C SER A 539 -9.02 -3.95 -1.57
N LYS A 540 -8.78 -3.68 -0.29
CA LYS A 540 -7.37 -3.64 0.08
C LYS A 540 -6.47 -2.89 -0.90
N ALA A 541 -6.70 -1.63 -1.24
CA ALA A 541 -5.74 -0.86 -2.00
C ALA A 541 -4.47 -0.70 -1.16
N LEU A 542 -3.54 -1.64 -1.30
CA LEU A 542 -2.35 -1.70 -0.46
C LEU A 542 -1.43 -0.55 -0.86
N LEU A 543 -1.07 0.30 0.11
CA LEU A 543 0.07 1.22 -0.07
C LEU A 543 1.29 0.42 -0.54
N PRO A 544 2.17 1.02 -1.33
CA PRO A 544 3.37 0.35 -1.82
C PRO A 544 4.21 -0.19 -0.66
N LEU A 545 4.98 -1.25 -0.93
CA LEU A 545 6.00 -1.69 0.01
C LEU A 545 7.10 -0.62 0.10
N PRO A 546 7.84 -0.54 1.21
CA PRO A 546 9.09 0.21 1.29
C PRO A 546 10.04 -0.10 0.12
N PRO A 547 10.96 0.80 -0.22
CA PRO A 547 11.95 0.54 -1.25
C PRO A 547 12.81 -0.70 -0.95
N SER A 548 13.35 -1.31 -2.01
CA SER A 548 14.25 -2.47 -1.91
C SER A 548 15.45 -2.28 -2.83
N PRO A 549 16.65 -2.68 -2.39
CA PRO A 549 17.81 -2.74 -3.27
C PRO A 549 17.58 -3.64 -4.49
N PRO A 550 18.26 -3.39 -5.62
CA PRO A 550 18.17 -4.26 -6.78
C PRO A 550 18.85 -5.61 -6.47
N SER A 551 18.13 -6.70 -6.75
CA SER A 551 18.67 -8.06 -6.69
C SER A 551 18.99 -8.58 -8.09
N THR A 552 20.17 -9.15 -8.27
CA THR A 552 20.58 -9.83 -9.51
C THR A 552 20.07 -11.28 -9.60
N ASN A 553 19.53 -11.82 -8.50
CA ASN A 553 19.02 -13.20 -8.45
C ASN A 553 17.51 -13.21 -8.25
N ILE A 554 16.78 -13.70 -9.25
CA ILE A 554 15.30 -13.71 -9.28
C ILE A 554 14.71 -14.67 -8.24
N ILE A 555 15.40 -15.79 -7.94
CA ILE A 555 14.88 -16.84 -7.04
C ILE A 555 15.35 -16.64 -5.60
N ALA A 556 16.64 -16.38 -5.41
CA ALA A 556 17.22 -16.24 -4.08
C ALA A 556 17.12 -14.82 -3.52
N GLY A 557 16.78 -13.82 -4.36
CA GLY A 557 16.81 -12.42 -3.97
C GLY A 557 18.22 -12.00 -3.53
N HIS A 558 18.28 -11.32 -2.39
CA HIS A 558 19.48 -10.77 -1.77
C HIS A 558 20.30 -11.80 -0.97
N LEU A 559 19.83 -13.05 -0.87
CA LEU A 559 20.43 -14.07 -0.01
C LEU A 559 21.95 -14.26 -0.23
N PRO A 560 22.48 -14.35 -1.47
CA PRO A 560 23.93 -14.49 -1.67
C PRO A 560 24.74 -13.31 -1.13
N THR A 561 24.24 -12.08 -1.33
CA THR A 561 24.90 -10.85 -0.86
C THR A 561 24.90 -10.77 0.66
N VAL A 562 23.76 -11.07 1.29
CA VAL A 562 23.62 -11.06 2.76
C VAL A 562 24.45 -12.17 3.40
N LEU A 563 24.48 -13.38 2.81
CA LEU A 563 25.32 -14.48 3.30
C LEU A 563 26.81 -14.19 3.17
N LYS A 564 27.24 -13.54 2.07
CA LYS A 564 28.63 -13.11 1.92
C LYS A 564 29.01 -12.11 3.01
N ALA A 565 28.18 -11.08 3.23
CA ALA A 565 28.41 -10.10 4.29
C ALA A 565 28.38 -10.72 5.69
N ALA A 566 27.57 -11.77 5.91
CA ALA A 566 27.56 -12.53 7.17
C ALA A 566 28.87 -13.26 7.42
N LYS A 567 29.38 -13.98 6.41
CA LYS A 567 30.68 -14.70 6.49
C LYS A 567 31.87 -13.76 6.71
N GLU A 568 31.75 -12.51 6.27
CA GLU A 568 32.77 -11.47 6.46
C GLU A 568 32.52 -10.64 7.74
N HIS A 569 31.50 -10.95 8.55
CA HIS A 569 31.10 -10.21 9.76
C HIS A 569 30.72 -8.73 9.51
N ARG A 570 30.27 -8.40 8.29
CA ARG A 570 30.03 -7.03 7.79
C ARG A 570 28.57 -6.73 7.45
N GLN A 571 27.61 -7.52 7.93
CA GLN A 571 26.18 -7.29 7.66
C GLN A 571 25.71 -5.89 8.08
N HIS A 572 26.16 -5.41 9.24
CA HIS A 572 25.84 -4.07 9.74
C HIS A 572 26.27 -2.96 8.78
N LEU A 573 27.44 -3.07 8.14
CA LEU A 573 27.91 -2.11 7.12
C LEU A 573 27.10 -2.21 5.84
N LEU A 574 26.74 -3.43 5.41
CA LEU A 574 25.88 -3.63 4.24
C LEU A 574 24.51 -2.96 4.45
N PHE A 575 23.89 -3.20 5.60
CA PHE A 575 22.58 -2.64 5.92
C PHE A 575 22.64 -1.15 6.25
N GLN A 576 23.77 -0.63 6.76
CA GLN A 576 24.01 0.81 6.84
C GLN A 576 24.02 1.43 5.43
N LYS A 577 24.81 0.89 4.50
CA LYS A 577 24.87 1.38 3.12
C LYS A 577 23.48 1.42 2.48
N TRP A 578 22.68 0.36 2.67
CA TRP A 578 21.31 0.35 2.17
C TRP A 578 20.37 1.30 2.92
N ALA A 579 20.58 1.55 4.21
CA ALA A 579 19.84 2.58 4.92
C ALA A 579 20.13 3.98 4.36
N GLU A 580 21.39 4.27 4.01
CA GLU A 580 21.79 5.54 3.40
C GLU A 580 21.17 5.73 2.00
N GLU A 581 21.06 4.65 1.21
CA GLU A 581 20.56 4.69 -0.17
C GLU A 581 19.02 4.62 -0.27
N TYR A 582 18.36 3.81 0.57
CA TYR A 582 16.92 3.52 0.49
C TYR A 582 16.11 4.17 1.62
N GLY A 583 16.76 4.80 2.59
CA GLY A 583 16.14 5.63 3.62
C GLY A 583 15.74 4.88 4.90
N GLU A 584 14.78 5.48 5.62
CA GLU A 584 14.44 5.09 6.99
C GLU A 584 13.86 3.68 7.11
N VAL A 585 13.23 3.17 6.05
CA VAL A 585 12.68 1.82 5.99
C VAL A 585 12.94 1.26 4.60
N PHE A 586 13.61 0.11 4.53
CA PHE A 586 13.76 -0.67 3.31
C PHE A 586 13.51 -2.14 3.60
N PHE A 587 13.31 -2.95 2.56
CA PHE A 587 13.22 -4.39 2.70
C PHE A 587 14.18 -5.14 1.77
N VAL A 588 14.50 -6.37 2.16
CA VAL A 588 15.28 -7.33 1.37
C VAL A 588 14.54 -8.66 1.29
N GLN A 589 14.61 -9.27 0.11
CA GLN A 589 14.08 -10.60 -0.15
C GLN A 589 15.18 -11.65 0.07
N LEU A 590 14.98 -12.59 1.00
CA LEU A 590 15.88 -13.71 1.30
C LEU A 590 15.15 -15.03 1.00
N GLY A 591 15.22 -15.49 -0.25
CA GLY A 591 14.41 -16.63 -0.72
C GLY A 591 12.91 -16.34 -0.57
N THR A 592 12.20 -17.08 0.28
CA THR A 592 10.76 -16.89 0.56
C THR A 592 10.47 -15.87 1.66
N ILE A 593 11.50 -15.39 2.36
CA ILE A 593 11.37 -14.53 3.54
C ILE A 593 11.64 -13.07 3.13
N GLN A 594 10.86 -12.15 3.69
CA GLN A 594 11.09 -10.71 3.59
C GLN A 594 11.52 -10.14 4.94
N GLU A 595 12.66 -9.46 4.95
CA GLU A 595 13.18 -8.74 6.11
C GLU A 595 13.18 -7.25 5.86
N TYR A 596 12.72 -6.48 6.84
CA TYR A 596 12.55 -5.04 6.79
C TYR A 596 13.45 -4.41 7.85
N PHE A 597 14.22 -3.40 7.48
CA PHE A 597 15.15 -2.73 8.38
C PHE A 597 14.65 -1.33 8.70
N ILE A 598 14.56 -1.04 10.00
CA ILE A 598 14.09 0.23 10.54
C ILE A 598 15.32 1.02 10.99
N ASN A 599 15.63 2.10 10.27
CA ASN A 599 16.93 2.77 10.32
C ASN A 599 16.88 4.21 10.85
N SER A 600 15.71 4.72 11.25
CA SER A 600 15.60 6.02 11.92
C SER A 600 14.83 5.93 13.23
N ASP A 601 15.10 6.86 14.13
CA ASP A 601 14.44 7.02 15.41
C ASP A 601 12.93 7.29 15.27
N GLN A 602 12.54 8.12 14.30
CA GLN A 602 11.13 8.40 14.01
C GLN A 602 10.41 7.15 13.53
N ALA A 603 11.06 6.33 12.70
CA ALA A 603 10.53 5.04 12.28
C ALA A 603 10.42 4.06 13.46
N VAL A 604 11.42 4.02 14.36
CA VAL A 604 11.34 3.23 15.59
C VAL A 604 10.15 3.64 16.47
N ARG A 605 9.95 4.94 16.68
CA ARG A 605 8.80 5.44 17.45
C ARG A 605 7.46 5.04 16.83
N ALA A 606 7.34 5.14 15.50
CA ALA A 606 6.10 4.80 14.82
C ALA A 606 5.81 3.28 14.84
N ILE A 607 6.83 2.46 14.62
CA ILE A 607 6.67 1.02 14.36
C ILE A 607 6.82 0.19 15.64
N PHE A 608 7.81 0.46 16.48
CA PHE A 608 8.05 -0.32 17.71
C PHE A 608 7.34 0.26 18.94
N ASP A 609 7.22 1.58 19.06
CA ASP A 609 6.56 2.17 20.24
C ASP A 609 5.05 2.34 20.04
N LYS A 610 4.62 3.07 19.00
CA LYS A 610 3.18 3.33 18.75
C LYS A 610 2.42 2.09 18.28
N ALA A 611 3.05 1.23 17.48
CA ALA A 611 2.48 -0.04 17.01
C ALA A 611 3.01 -1.26 17.78
N ALA A 612 3.42 -1.08 19.04
CA ALA A 612 4.08 -2.12 19.83
C ALA A 612 3.26 -3.42 19.98
N ALA A 613 1.93 -3.35 20.03
CA ALA A 613 1.09 -4.54 20.14
C ALA A 613 1.08 -5.38 18.86
N GLN A 614 1.35 -4.74 17.72
CA GLN A 614 1.32 -5.35 16.41
C GLN A 614 2.70 -5.83 15.97
N THR A 615 3.76 -5.33 16.59
CA THR A 615 5.16 -5.53 16.19
C THR A 615 5.98 -6.25 17.26
N SER A 616 5.36 -6.90 18.25
CA SER A 616 6.06 -7.59 19.34
C SER A 616 6.11 -9.11 19.21
N GLU A 617 5.56 -9.71 18.15
CA GLU A 617 5.66 -11.17 17.91
C GLU A 617 7.03 -11.55 17.36
N ARG A 618 7.34 -12.85 17.33
CA ARG A 618 8.62 -13.37 16.81
C ARG A 618 8.42 -14.20 15.54
N PRO A 619 9.45 -14.30 14.68
CA PRO A 619 9.47 -15.31 13.63
C PRO A 619 9.34 -16.72 14.21
N ARG A 620 8.79 -17.62 13.41
CA ARG A 620 8.81 -19.06 13.73
C ARG A 620 10.18 -19.62 13.36
N TRP A 621 10.93 -20.10 14.36
CA TRP A 621 12.17 -20.84 14.17
C TRP A 621 11.98 -22.28 14.64
N ILE A 622 11.86 -23.20 13.71
CA ILE A 622 11.66 -24.63 13.93
C ILE A 622 12.85 -25.20 14.68
N VAL A 623 14.08 -24.90 14.27
CA VAL A 623 15.26 -25.49 14.93
C VAL A 623 15.61 -24.74 16.21
N SER A 624 15.97 -23.44 16.14
CA SER A 624 16.43 -22.69 17.32
C SER A 624 15.38 -22.57 18.43
N ASN A 625 14.12 -22.27 18.10
CA ASN A 625 13.10 -22.06 19.14
C ASN A 625 12.39 -23.36 19.52
N GLU A 626 11.81 -24.07 18.54
CA GLU A 626 10.92 -25.20 18.84
C GLU A 626 11.67 -26.48 19.22
N GLN A 627 12.82 -26.76 18.61
CA GLN A 627 13.56 -28.01 18.85
C GLN A 627 14.70 -27.83 19.86
N MET A 628 15.53 -26.80 19.69
CA MET A 628 16.74 -26.58 20.51
C MET A 628 16.41 -25.95 21.87
N CYS A 629 15.48 -24.99 21.91
CA CYS A 629 15.05 -24.36 23.15
C CYS A 629 13.75 -24.92 23.73
N ASN A 630 13.07 -25.84 23.02
CA ASN A 630 11.75 -26.36 23.39
C ASN A 630 10.74 -25.26 23.78
N ARG A 631 10.82 -24.10 23.13
CA ARG A 631 10.01 -22.89 23.43
C ARG A 631 10.15 -22.39 24.88
N LEU A 632 11.32 -22.54 25.48
CA LEU A 632 11.63 -22.02 26.83
C LEU A 632 12.54 -20.79 26.83
N ASN A 633 13.04 -20.35 25.66
CA ASN A 633 13.91 -19.19 25.56
C ASN A 633 13.12 -17.87 25.45
N LEU A 634 13.16 -17.06 26.52
CA LEU A 634 12.52 -15.74 26.63
C LEU A 634 12.71 -14.83 25.40
N LEU A 635 13.90 -14.86 24.79
CA LEU A 635 14.23 -14.03 23.63
C LEU A 635 13.41 -14.42 22.39
N LEU A 636 13.19 -15.72 22.21
CA LEU A 636 12.60 -16.35 21.02
C LEU A 636 11.08 -16.51 21.09
N LEU A 637 10.50 -16.49 22.29
CA LEU A 637 9.06 -16.63 22.49
C LEU A 637 8.29 -15.42 21.93
N SER A 638 7.11 -15.66 21.38
CA SER A 638 6.16 -14.66 20.88
C SER A 638 5.40 -13.98 22.04
N SER A 639 5.00 -12.71 21.88
CA SER A 639 4.47 -11.91 23.00
C SER A 639 3.06 -12.30 23.38
N SER A 640 2.38 -12.95 22.45
CA SER A 640 1.10 -13.60 22.63
C SER A 640 1.18 -14.83 23.55
N GLU A 641 2.35 -15.48 23.67
CA GLU A 641 2.53 -16.70 24.45
C GLU A 641 2.50 -16.46 25.97
N LYS A 642 1.84 -17.35 26.71
CA LYS A 642 1.77 -17.31 28.18
C LYS A 642 3.17 -17.40 28.79
N ALA A 643 4.01 -18.31 28.28
CA ALA A 643 5.38 -18.50 28.74
C ALA A 643 6.19 -17.19 28.64
N TRP A 644 6.09 -16.45 27.53
CA TRP A 644 6.77 -15.16 27.40
C TRP A 644 6.34 -14.16 28.48
N LYS A 645 5.03 -14.00 28.71
CA LYS A 645 4.50 -13.06 29.72
C LYS A 645 4.98 -13.43 31.12
N ASN A 646 4.94 -14.73 31.45
CA ASN A 646 5.35 -15.25 32.74
C ASN A 646 6.86 -15.08 32.96
N GLN A 647 7.69 -15.55 32.02
CA GLN A 647 9.14 -15.40 32.08
C GLN A 647 9.57 -13.92 32.11
N ARG A 648 8.92 -13.06 31.31
CA ARG A 648 9.21 -11.61 31.30
C ARG A 648 8.86 -10.96 32.63
N LYS A 649 7.72 -11.32 33.23
CA LYS A 649 7.30 -10.86 34.56
C LYS A 649 8.28 -11.35 35.63
N ALA A 650 8.60 -12.64 35.65
CA ALA A 650 9.56 -13.22 36.59
C ALA A 650 10.94 -12.58 36.48
N THR A 651 11.44 -12.32 35.26
CA THR A 651 12.71 -11.61 35.04
C THR A 651 12.66 -10.18 35.58
N THR A 652 11.59 -9.44 35.31
CA THR A 652 11.46 -8.03 35.70
C THR A 652 11.32 -7.89 37.22
N PHE A 653 10.39 -8.61 37.84
CA PHE A 653 10.09 -8.50 39.27
C PHE A 653 10.98 -9.40 40.16
N GLY A 654 11.60 -10.42 39.59
CA GLY A 654 12.44 -11.39 40.27
C GLY A 654 13.94 -11.14 40.14
N LEU A 655 14.40 -10.29 39.19
CA LEU A 655 15.84 -10.07 39.00
C LEU A 655 16.22 -8.64 38.62
N THR A 656 15.49 -8.01 37.69
CA THR A 656 16.03 -6.86 36.93
C THR A 656 15.43 -5.49 37.26
N ASN A 657 14.40 -5.40 38.09
CA ASN A 657 13.92 -4.09 38.58
C ASN A 657 15.02 -3.35 39.36
N LEU A 658 14.85 -2.03 39.53
CA LEU A 658 15.87 -1.15 40.12
C LEU A 658 16.44 -1.69 41.45
N ASN A 659 15.57 -2.01 42.42
CA ASN A 659 15.98 -2.49 43.75
C ASN A 659 16.78 -3.79 43.69
N LEU A 660 16.42 -4.71 42.78
CA LEU A 660 17.09 -6.00 42.64
C LEU A 660 18.38 -5.91 41.83
N ALA A 661 18.43 -4.98 40.88
CA ALA A 661 19.66 -4.63 40.22
C ALA A 661 20.68 -4.04 41.22
N ASP A 662 20.23 -3.19 42.15
CA ASP A 662 21.06 -2.68 43.26
C ASP A 662 21.49 -3.80 44.22
N ALA A 663 20.59 -4.72 44.56
CA ALA A 663 20.93 -5.90 45.36
C ALA A 663 21.96 -6.83 44.67
N GLY A 664 22.17 -6.68 43.36
CA GLY A 664 23.21 -7.36 42.59
C GLY A 664 24.62 -6.79 42.76
N LEU A 665 24.75 -5.53 43.23
CA LEU A 665 26.03 -4.83 43.35
C LEU A 665 27.08 -5.57 44.18
N PRO A 666 26.77 -6.23 45.32
CA PRO A 666 27.77 -6.97 46.08
C PRO A 666 28.45 -8.10 45.27
N PHE A 667 27.69 -8.82 44.43
CA PHE A 667 28.26 -9.84 43.55
C PHE A 667 29.19 -9.20 42.51
N LEU A 668 28.72 -8.14 41.85
CA LEU A 668 29.51 -7.40 40.86
C LEU A 668 30.78 -6.81 41.49
N HIS A 669 30.70 -6.28 42.70
CA HIS A 669 31.85 -5.71 43.42
C HIS A 669 32.92 -6.75 43.71
N PHE A 670 32.52 -7.93 44.21
CA PHE A 670 33.47 -9.02 44.44
C PHE A 670 34.12 -9.45 43.13
N GLU A 671 33.32 -9.70 42.10
CA GLU A 671 33.80 -10.26 40.84
C GLU A 671 34.71 -9.30 40.05
N THR A 672 34.41 -8.00 40.11
CA THR A 672 35.27 -6.98 39.51
C THR A 672 36.52 -6.71 40.34
N LEU A 673 36.49 -6.81 41.68
CA LEU A 673 37.70 -6.74 42.52
C LEU A 673 38.64 -7.91 42.21
N LYS A 674 38.09 -9.12 42.08
CA LYS A 674 38.85 -10.29 41.65
C LYS A 674 39.50 -10.09 40.29
N PHE A 675 38.75 -9.57 39.31
CA PHE A 675 39.29 -9.22 38.01
C PHE A 675 40.45 -8.21 38.11
N LEU A 676 40.29 -7.13 38.88
CA LEU A 676 41.37 -6.16 39.10
C LEU A 676 42.61 -6.85 39.69
N ASN A 677 42.42 -7.67 40.72
CA ASN A 677 43.51 -8.37 41.39
C ASN A 677 44.22 -9.36 40.45
N ASP A 678 43.48 -10.16 39.68
CA ASP A 678 44.05 -11.17 38.78
C ASP A 678 44.89 -10.54 37.66
N ILE A 679 44.42 -9.42 37.09
CA ILE A 679 45.18 -8.66 36.08
C ILE A 679 46.37 -7.96 36.73
N ALA A 680 46.21 -7.41 37.93
CA ALA A 680 47.26 -6.69 38.64
C ALA A 680 48.42 -7.60 39.10
N GLN A 681 48.12 -8.83 39.52
CA GLN A 681 49.11 -9.81 39.96
C GLN A 681 49.79 -10.53 38.79
N ASN A 682 49.13 -10.63 37.64
CA ASN A 682 49.66 -11.31 36.46
C ASN A 682 49.69 -10.38 35.24
N PRO A 683 50.77 -9.58 35.08
CA PRO A 683 50.92 -8.66 33.95
C PRO A 683 50.81 -9.33 32.57
N ASN A 684 51.13 -10.63 32.46
CA ASN A 684 50.96 -11.37 31.21
C ASN A 684 49.48 -11.52 30.83
N LYS A 685 48.56 -11.65 31.81
CA LYS A 685 47.11 -11.64 31.54
C LYS A 685 46.66 -10.28 31.01
N GLY A 686 47.18 -9.19 31.57
CA GLY A 686 46.90 -7.83 31.09
C GLY A 686 47.49 -7.51 29.71
N ALA A 687 48.58 -8.18 29.31
CA ALA A 687 49.27 -7.96 28.04
C ALA A 687 48.86 -8.92 26.90
N ASN A 688 48.10 -9.98 27.21
CA ASN A 688 47.60 -10.94 26.23
C ASN A 688 46.09 -10.69 25.99
N PRO A 689 45.68 -10.29 24.76
CA PRO A 689 44.28 -10.00 24.47
C PRO A 689 43.31 -11.16 24.73
N GLN A 690 43.71 -12.40 24.42
CA GLN A 690 42.87 -13.57 24.64
C GLN A 690 42.70 -13.88 26.14
N SER A 691 43.78 -13.78 26.92
CA SER A 691 43.70 -13.92 28.38
C SER A 691 42.84 -12.83 29.01
N LEU A 692 43.02 -11.57 28.59
CA LEU A 692 42.21 -10.46 29.08
C LEU A 692 40.73 -10.64 28.70
N TRP A 693 40.44 -11.04 27.46
CA TRP A 693 39.10 -11.38 27.00
C TRP A 693 38.48 -12.46 27.89
N SER A 694 39.20 -13.53 28.22
CA SER A 694 38.77 -14.59 29.14
C SER A 694 38.54 -14.08 30.56
N SER A 695 39.44 -13.23 31.09
CA SER A 695 39.27 -12.64 32.42
C SER A 695 38.05 -11.71 32.52
N ILE A 696 37.75 -10.95 31.46
CA ILE A 696 36.51 -10.15 31.35
C ILE A 696 35.30 -11.10 31.34
N GLY A 697 35.36 -12.14 30.52
CA GLY A 697 34.33 -13.19 30.47
C GLY A 697 34.06 -13.76 31.87
N ARG A 698 35.09 -14.20 32.58
CA ARG A 698 34.98 -14.79 33.91
C ARG A 698 34.22 -13.90 34.88
N TYR A 699 34.58 -12.61 35.01
CA TYR A 699 33.86 -11.76 35.96
C TYR A 699 32.41 -11.56 35.54
N THR A 700 32.12 -11.43 34.24
CA THR A 700 30.73 -11.28 33.77
C THR A 700 29.92 -12.53 34.05
N TYR A 701 30.39 -13.70 33.61
CA TYR A 701 29.69 -14.98 33.83
C TYR A 701 29.52 -15.27 35.32
N SER A 702 30.57 -15.08 36.14
CA SER A 702 30.51 -15.28 37.58
C SER A 702 29.54 -14.32 38.28
N THR A 703 29.49 -13.05 37.86
CA THR A 703 28.57 -12.06 38.43
C THR A 703 27.12 -12.51 38.21
N PHE A 704 26.77 -12.86 36.97
CA PHE A 704 25.41 -13.25 36.63
C PHE A 704 25.04 -14.63 37.15
N SER A 705 25.97 -15.60 37.15
CA SER A 705 25.72 -16.91 37.75
C SER A 705 25.51 -16.81 39.27
N SER A 706 26.30 -15.96 39.94
CA SER A 706 26.15 -15.72 41.38
C SER A 706 24.83 -15.02 41.69
N GLN A 707 24.41 -14.06 40.86
CA GLN A 707 23.14 -13.38 41.04
C GLN A 707 21.92 -14.29 40.74
N ILE A 708 22.06 -15.22 39.79
CA ILE A 708 20.96 -16.08 39.34
C ILE A 708 20.86 -17.36 40.18
N PHE A 709 21.90 -18.19 40.16
CA PHE A 709 21.94 -19.47 40.88
C PHE A 709 22.55 -19.36 42.27
N GLY A 710 23.35 -18.32 42.54
CA GLY A 710 24.15 -18.29 43.76
C GLY A 710 25.41 -19.15 43.70
N LEU A 711 25.87 -19.44 42.48
CA LEU A 711 27.04 -20.26 42.18
C LEU A 711 28.05 -19.42 41.40
N ASP A 712 29.33 -19.53 41.72
CA ASP A 712 30.38 -18.69 41.15
C ASP A 712 31.19 -19.39 40.04
N VAL A 713 31.98 -18.62 39.29
CA VAL A 713 32.93 -19.15 38.31
C VAL A 713 34.35 -18.83 38.79
N PRO A 714 35.04 -19.80 39.43
CA PRO A 714 36.30 -19.54 40.12
C PRO A 714 37.46 -19.16 39.20
N ASP A 715 37.53 -19.73 38.00
CA ASP A 715 38.68 -19.55 37.10
C ASP A 715 38.24 -19.12 35.69
N ASP A 716 39.09 -18.36 35.00
CA ASP A 716 38.82 -17.86 33.66
C ASP A 716 38.97 -18.91 32.55
N ASN A 717 39.48 -20.10 32.86
CA ASN A 717 39.49 -21.27 31.98
C ASN A 717 38.40 -22.29 32.35
N SER A 718 37.39 -21.88 33.14
CA SER A 718 36.31 -22.78 33.52
C SER A 718 35.54 -23.26 32.28
N PRO A 719 35.41 -24.58 32.05
CA PRO A 719 34.68 -25.13 30.90
C PRO A 719 33.22 -24.69 30.82
N VAL A 720 32.64 -24.24 31.94
CA VAL A 720 31.27 -23.75 32.00
C VAL A 720 31.06 -22.47 31.19
N ILE A 721 32.08 -21.62 31.06
CA ILE A 721 32.01 -20.39 30.25
C ILE A 721 31.83 -20.79 28.78
N ASP A 722 32.70 -21.67 28.29
CA ASP A 722 32.66 -22.14 26.91
C ASP A 722 31.36 -22.90 26.62
N TYR A 723 30.87 -23.70 27.57
CA TYR A 723 29.59 -24.40 27.47
C TYR A 723 28.41 -23.45 27.28
N ILE A 724 28.30 -22.42 28.13
CA ILE A 724 27.21 -21.45 28.07
C ILE A 724 27.32 -20.60 26.80
N PHE A 725 28.53 -20.17 26.43
CA PHE A 725 28.79 -19.44 25.19
C PHE A 725 28.41 -20.26 23.95
N GLU A 726 28.84 -21.52 23.85
CA GLU A 726 28.53 -22.43 22.74
C GLU A 726 27.03 -22.65 22.59
N THR A 727 26.33 -22.81 23.73
CA THR A 727 24.88 -22.92 23.79
C THR A 727 24.19 -21.67 23.23
N GLY A 728 24.60 -20.48 23.68
CA GLY A 728 24.05 -19.22 23.21
C GLY A 728 24.34 -18.96 21.73
N LEU A 729 25.57 -19.22 21.29
CA LEU A 729 26.00 -19.01 19.91
C LEU A 729 25.23 -19.92 18.94
N ALA A 730 25.06 -21.21 19.27
CA ALA A 730 24.29 -22.13 18.44
C ALA A 730 22.84 -21.67 18.25
N GLN A 731 22.21 -21.15 19.31
CA GLN A 731 20.85 -20.62 19.25
C GLN A 731 20.76 -19.39 18.35
N ILE A 732 21.70 -18.43 18.49
CA ILE A 732 21.77 -17.19 17.69
C ILE A 732 22.03 -17.48 16.22
N LEU A 733 23.01 -18.35 15.91
CA LEU A 733 23.34 -18.70 14.53
C LEU A 733 22.17 -19.36 13.82
N GLY A 734 21.41 -20.21 14.51
CA GLY A 734 20.20 -20.81 13.95
C GLY A 734 19.05 -19.82 13.69
N MET A 735 19.13 -18.57 14.19
CA MET A 735 18.18 -17.52 13.83
C MET A 735 18.46 -16.92 12.44
N LEU A 736 19.69 -17.09 11.93
CA LEU A 736 20.13 -16.48 10.68
C LEU A 736 19.46 -17.16 9.46
N PRO A 737 18.94 -16.38 8.51
CA PRO A 737 18.36 -16.92 7.27
C PRO A 737 19.34 -17.83 6.53
N GLY A 738 18.90 -19.04 6.21
CA GLY A 738 19.68 -20.03 5.46
C GLY A 738 20.62 -20.91 6.28
N TYR A 739 20.75 -20.70 7.60
CA TYR A 739 21.53 -21.59 8.46
C TYR A 739 20.91 -23.00 8.51
N TYR A 740 19.62 -23.08 8.80
CA TYR A 740 18.82 -24.29 8.65
C TYR A 740 17.82 -24.13 7.50
N LEU A 741 17.92 -25.00 6.49
CA LEU A 741 17.01 -24.96 5.33
C LEU A 741 15.54 -25.17 5.73
N VAL A 742 15.27 -25.93 6.79
CA VAL A 742 13.91 -26.19 7.29
C VAL A 742 13.20 -24.91 7.74
N ASP A 743 13.93 -23.90 8.22
CA ASP A 743 13.37 -22.59 8.63
C ASP A 743 13.02 -21.69 7.45
N THR A 744 13.56 -21.99 6.26
CA THR A 744 13.19 -21.33 4.99
C THR A 744 12.09 -22.11 4.26
N PHE A 745 12.16 -23.44 4.32
CA PHE A 745 11.25 -24.38 3.69
C PHE A 745 10.59 -25.28 4.73
N ASN A 746 9.57 -24.75 5.40
CA ASN A 746 8.85 -25.44 6.49
C ASN A 746 8.28 -26.82 6.12
N ILE A 747 8.14 -27.14 4.82
CA ILE A 747 7.73 -28.47 4.37
C ILE A 747 8.73 -29.57 4.78
N LEU A 748 10.01 -29.22 4.94
CA LEU A 748 11.06 -30.15 5.37
C LEU A 748 10.85 -30.65 6.80
N ASP A 749 10.08 -29.92 7.62
CA ASP A 749 9.73 -30.34 8.98
C ASP A 749 8.84 -31.60 8.99
N LYS A 750 8.08 -31.83 7.91
CA LYS A 750 7.22 -33.00 7.74
C LYS A 750 7.97 -34.28 7.36
N LEU A 751 9.27 -34.21 7.10
CA LEU A 751 10.07 -35.40 6.76
C LEU A 751 10.15 -36.36 7.96
N PRO A 752 10.31 -37.67 7.74
CA PRO A 752 10.63 -38.62 8.81
C PRO A 752 11.92 -38.25 9.54
N LEU A 753 12.01 -38.52 10.85
CA LEU A 753 13.13 -38.09 11.70
C LEU A 753 14.52 -38.55 11.21
N PHE A 754 14.61 -39.66 10.47
CA PHE A 754 15.88 -40.12 9.89
C PHE A 754 16.44 -39.23 8.78
N LEU A 755 15.61 -38.37 8.18
CA LEU A 755 16.01 -37.34 7.22
C LEU A 755 16.17 -35.96 7.86
N LYS A 756 16.05 -35.85 9.20
CA LYS A 756 16.12 -34.60 9.95
C LYS A 756 17.29 -34.61 10.94
N PRO A 757 18.55 -34.64 10.47
CA PRO A 757 19.72 -34.61 11.36
C PRO A 757 19.75 -33.36 12.24
N TRP A 758 19.26 -32.21 11.74
CA TRP A 758 19.13 -30.98 12.51
C TRP A 758 18.21 -31.13 13.73
N GLU A 759 17.09 -31.86 13.59
CA GLU A 759 16.16 -32.06 14.71
C GLU A 759 16.74 -33.00 15.76
N ARG A 760 17.49 -34.03 15.34
CA ARG A 760 18.18 -34.92 16.27
C ARG A 760 19.23 -34.16 17.09
N ASP A 761 20.05 -33.35 16.42
CA ASP A 761 21.06 -32.51 17.08
C ASP A 761 20.41 -31.50 18.02
N ALA A 762 19.40 -30.76 17.56
CA ALA A 762 18.69 -29.77 18.36
C ALA A 762 18.03 -30.38 19.61
N LYS A 763 17.38 -31.55 19.48
CA LYS A 763 16.79 -32.26 20.63
C LYS A 763 17.85 -32.78 21.60
N SER A 764 18.99 -33.25 21.09
CA SER A 764 20.11 -33.68 21.93
C SER A 764 20.68 -32.52 22.74
N ARG A 765 20.85 -31.34 22.09
CA ARG A 765 21.27 -30.10 22.75
C ARG A 765 20.26 -29.65 23.80
N HIS A 766 18.97 -29.63 23.46
CA HIS A 766 17.92 -29.29 24.42
C HIS A 766 17.98 -30.19 25.66
N LYS A 767 18.08 -31.51 25.46
CA LYS A 767 18.16 -32.47 26.56
C LYS A 767 19.37 -32.18 27.46
N ARG A 768 20.57 -32.03 26.86
CA ARG A 768 21.81 -31.69 27.56
C ARG A 768 21.65 -30.41 28.40
N ASP A 769 21.14 -29.36 27.78
CA ASP A 769 20.98 -28.04 28.39
C ASP A 769 19.95 -28.04 29.52
N TYR A 770 18.85 -28.77 29.34
CA TYR A 770 17.81 -28.92 30.33
C TYR A 770 18.27 -29.76 31.53
N GLU A 771 18.95 -30.88 31.30
CA GLU A 771 19.56 -31.71 32.35
C GLU A 771 20.59 -30.91 33.17
N TRP A 772 21.41 -30.10 32.50
CA TRP A 772 22.34 -29.19 33.16
C TRP A 772 21.63 -28.18 34.07
N CYS A 773 20.52 -27.60 33.62
CA CYS A 773 19.73 -26.67 34.43
C CYS A 773 19.08 -27.36 35.64
N CYS A 774 18.54 -28.56 35.46
CA CYS A 774 17.97 -29.36 36.54
C CYS A 774 19.01 -29.73 37.60
N ASP A 775 20.22 -30.12 37.19
CA ASP A 775 21.34 -30.37 38.12
C ASP A 775 21.65 -29.15 38.98
N LYS A 776 21.73 -27.95 38.38
CA LYS A 776 21.99 -26.71 39.13
C LYS A 776 20.83 -26.34 40.06
N LEU A 777 19.59 -26.60 39.65
CA LEU A 777 18.43 -26.40 40.50
C LEU A 777 18.47 -27.31 41.74
N GLU A 778 18.70 -28.61 41.56
CA GLU A 778 18.79 -29.57 42.66
C GLU A 778 19.95 -29.25 43.61
N ARG A 779 21.06 -28.77 43.07
CA ARG A 779 22.18 -28.27 43.88
C ARG A 779 21.78 -27.09 44.74
N VAL A 780 21.07 -26.10 44.19
CA VAL A 780 20.58 -24.95 44.97
C VAL A 780 19.56 -25.39 46.03
N LYS A 781 18.66 -26.33 45.73
CA LYS A 781 17.73 -26.90 46.72
C LYS A 781 18.49 -27.59 47.86
N SER A 782 19.49 -28.39 47.54
CA SER A 782 20.33 -29.09 48.53
C SER A 782 21.04 -28.11 49.46
N LEU A 783 21.56 -26.99 48.93
CA LEU A 783 22.17 -25.93 49.74
C LEU A 783 21.14 -25.24 50.64
N ILE A 784 19.91 -25.04 50.17
CA ILE A 784 18.82 -24.49 50.98
C ILE A 784 18.49 -25.42 52.15
N ASP A 785 18.34 -26.72 51.88
CA ASP A 785 18.00 -27.73 52.89
C ASP A 785 19.13 -27.92 53.92
N ALA A 786 20.39 -27.77 53.50
CA ALA A 786 21.57 -27.83 54.38
C ALA A 786 21.78 -26.58 55.25
N GLY A 787 20.99 -25.51 55.06
CA GLY A 787 21.21 -24.22 55.73
C GLY A 787 22.39 -23.41 55.18
N GLU A 788 22.99 -23.87 54.08
CA GLU A 788 24.09 -23.21 53.34
C GLU A 788 23.54 -22.45 52.11
N ALA A 789 22.29 -22.01 52.19
CA ALA A 789 21.55 -21.42 51.09
C ALA A 789 22.27 -20.20 50.48
N PRO A 790 22.32 -20.08 49.14
CA PRO A 790 22.80 -18.85 48.52
C PRO A 790 22.00 -17.63 48.98
N PRO A 791 22.52 -16.39 48.93
CA PRO A 791 21.82 -15.22 49.46
C PRO A 791 20.35 -15.13 49.02
N HIS A 792 19.44 -14.72 49.91
CA HIS A 792 17.99 -14.65 49.61
C HIS A 792 17.66 -13.75 48.40
N MET A 793 18.57 -12.88 48.00
CA MET A 793 18.42 -12.02 46.81
C MET A 793 18.68 -12.73 45.47
N THR A 794 19.20 -13.97 45.45
CA THR A 794 19.43 -14.70 44.19
C THR A 794 18.13 -15.12 43.52
N PHE A 795 18.12 -15.12 42.19
CA PHE A 795 16.90 -15.35 41.41
C PHE A 795 16.26 -16.71 41.71
N ILE A 796 17.03 -17.80 41.61
CA ILE A 796 16.49 -19.17 41.76
C ILE A 796 16.00 -19.40 43.19
N ARG A 797 16.72 -18.94 44.22
CA ARG A 797 16.25 -19.05 45.60
C ARG A 797 14.90 -18.36 45.81
N ARG A 798 14.72 -17.17 45.23
CA ARG A 798 13.43 -16.45 45.31
C ARG A 798 12.31 -17.16 44.59
N VAL A 799 12.59 -17.78 43.44
CA VAL A 799 11.59 -18.58 42.73
C VAL A 799 11.18 -19.80 43.57
N ILE A 800 12.15 -20.49 44.20
CA ILE A 800 11.88 -21.63 45.09
C ILE A 800 11.03 -21.22 46.30
N GLN A 801 11.27 -20.05 46.87
CA GLN A 801 10.57 -19.57 48.07
C GLN A 801 9.21 -18.92 47.78
N ASP A 802 8.93 -18.53 46.54
CA ASP A 802 7.64 -17.97 46.16
C ASP A 802 6.60 -19.09 45.93
N PRO A 803 5.44 -19.07 46.60
CA PRO A 803 4.43 -20.13 46.47
C PRO A 803 3.91 -20.34 45.04
N ASN A 804 4.07 -19.36 44.15
CA ASN A 804 3.63 -19.43 42.76
C ASN A 804 4.81 -19.43 41.77
N HIS A 805 6.03 -19.67 42.23
CA HIS A 805 7.26 -19.65 41.42
C HIS A 805 7.42 -18.35 40.59
N LEU A 806 6.99 -17.21 41.14
CA LEU A 806 6.91 -15.92 40.44
C LEU A 806 6.05 -15.94 39.15
N GLY A 807 5.14 -16.90 39.03
CA GLY A 807 4.27 -17.14 37.89
C GLY A 807 4.84 -18.07 36.82
N LEU A 808 6.00 -18.69 37.05
CA LEU A 808 6.58 -19.69 36.15
C LEU A 808 5.85 -21.04 36.29
N ASP A 809 5.83 -21.84 35.23
CA ASP A 809 5.08 -23.10 35.20
C ASP A 809 5.77 -24.22 36.02
N SER A 810 7.10 -24.20 36.11
CA SER A 810 7.90 -25.14 36.92
C SER A 810 9.20 -24.48 37.44
N LEU A 811 9.86 -25.14 38.40
CA LEU A 811 11.18 -24.71 38.89
C LEU A 811 12.28 -25.00 37.88
N GLU A 812 12.14 -26.07 37.11
CA GLU A 812 13.07 -26.46 36.05
C GLU A 812 13.05 -25.43 34.91
N ASP A 813 11.87 -24.93 34.53
CA ASP A 813 11.71 -23.83 33.57
C ASP A 813 12.37 -22.54 34.09
N ALA A 814 12.34 -22.32 35.41
CA ALA A 814 13.03 -21.20 36.03
C ALA A 814 14.55 -21.31 35.96
N ALA A 815 15.09 -22.53 36.15
CA ALA A 815 16.51 -22.80 35.98
C ALA A 815 16.94 -22.63 34.51
N TYR A 816 16.13 -23.11 33.56
CA TYR A 816 16.37 -22.90 32.14
C TYR A 816 16.33 -21.41 31.76
N LEU A 817 15.34 -20.66 32.26
CA LEU A 817 15.30 -19.21 32.14
C LEU A 817 16.56 -18.57 32.74
N GLY A 818 17.02 -19.04 33.90
CA GLY A 818 18.26 -18.60 34.54
C GLY A 818 19.47 -18.71 33.61
N MET A 819 19.67 -19.86 32.97
CA MET A 819 20.73 -20.04 31.97
C MET A 819 20.58 -19.07 30.79
N MET A 820 19.37 -18.89 30.25
CA MET A 820 19.12 -17.93 29.16
C MET A 820 19.43 -16.48 29.55
N LEU A 821 19.18 -16.11 30.81
CA LEU A 821 19.51 -14.79 31.34
C LEU A 821 21.03 -14.61 31.51
N ILE A 822 21.76 -15.66 31.92
CA ILE A 822 23.24 -15.64 31.96
C ILE A 822 23.80 -15.42 30.56
N ILE A 823 23.32 -16.16 29.55
CA ILE A 823 23.73 -15.99 28.14
C ILE A 823 23.50 -14.54 27.71
N GLY A 824 22.28 -14.02 27.91
CA GLY A 824 21.92 -12.67 27.48
C GLY A 824 22.69 -11.55 28.18
N ALA A 825 23.09 -11.73 29.43
CA ALA A 825 23.72 -10.69 30.24
C ALA A 825 25.27 -10.74 30.21
N SER A 826 25.86 -11.94 30.20
CA SER A 826 27.32 -12.11 30.32
C SER A 826 28.03 -11.63 29.05
N ASP A 827 27.62 -12.14 27.89
CA ASP A 827 28.28 -11.84 26.61
C ASP A 827 28.11 -10.39 26.19
N THR A 828 26.91 -9.82 26.42
CA THR A 828 26.63 -8.41 26.12
C THR A 828 27.41 -7.46 27.04
N SER A 829 27.63 -7.84 28.31
CA SER A 829 28.47 -7.07 29.23
C SER A 829 29.95 -7.20 28.86
N ARG A 830 30.42 -8.42 28.53
CA ARG A 830 31.79 -8.69 28.10
C ARG A 830 32.15 -7.85 26.88
N ILE A 831 31.29 -7.84 25.86
CA ILE A 831 31.54 -7.06 24.64
C ILE A 831 31.41 -5.56 24.84
N SER A 832 30.56 -5.09 25.77
CA SER A 832 30.49 -3.67 26.13
C SER A 832 31.81 -3.20 26.73
N THR A 833 32.38 -3.97 27.68
CA THR A 833 33.70 -3.69 28.26
C THR A 833 34.81 -3.74 27.21
N TRP A 834 34.76 -4.72 26.30
CA TRP A 834 35.75 -4.84 25.22
C TRP A 834 35.70 -3.67 24.23
N SER A 835 34.50 -3.24 23.84
CA SER A 835 34.29 -2.08 22.97
C SER A 835 34.70 -0.77 23.63
N PHE A 836 34.55 -0.66 24.95
CA PHE A 836 35.08 0.44 25.73
C PHE A 836 36.62 0.48 25.66
N LEU A 837 37.30 -0.66 25.81
CA LEU A 837 38.77 -0.72 25.66
C LEU A 837 39.21 -0.32 24.26
N GLU A 838 38.51 -0.77 23.22
CA GLU A 838 38.74 -0.34 21.83
C GLU A 838 38.64 1.20 21.70
N ALA A 839 37.60 1.80 22.27
CA ALA A 839 37.42 3.25 22.25
C ALA A 839 38.55 3.98 22.99
N MET A 840 38.94 3.54 24.19
CA MET A 840 40.00 4.19 24.97
C MET A 840 41.37 4.08 24.30
N LEU A 841 41.64 3.00 23.56
CA LEU A 841 42.83 2.86 22.73
C LEU A 841 42.82 3.77 21.50
N THR A 842 41.67 3.87 20.84
CA THR A 842 41.52 4.65 19.61
C THR A 842 41.50 6.15 19.88
N PHE A 843 41.02 6.56 21.06
CA PHE A 843 40.84 7.96 21.46
C PHE A 843 41.54 8.25 22.81
N PRO A 844 42.89 8.30 22.83
CA PRO A 844 43.67 8.41 24.07
C PRO A 844 43.41 9.70 24.85
N ASP A 845 43.09 10.82 24.18
CA ASP A 845 42.75 12.08 24.86
C ASP A 845 41.50 11.95 25.74
N ILE A 846 40.53 11.16 25.28
CA ILE A 846 39.29 10.87 25.99
C ILE A 846 39.57 9.96 27.18
N CYS A 847 40.40 8.94 26.99
CA CYS A 847 40.92 8.11 28.09
C CYS A 847 41.61 8.97 29.16
N ASN A 848 42.51 9.88 28.75
CA ASN A 848 43.21 10.79 29.66
C ASN A 848 42.27 11.72 30.44
N LYS A 849 41.22 12.23 29.80
CA LYS A 849 40.20 13.06 30.46
C LYS A 849 39.37 12.22 31.45
N ALA A 850 38.89 11.04 31.02
CA ALA A 850 38.09 10.15 31.85
C ALA A 850 38.86 9.69 33.11
N ARG A 851 40.15 9.37 32.98
CA ARG A 851 41.02 9.03 34.12
C ARG A 851 41.14 10.18 35.12
N ARG A 852 41.43 11.40 34.65
CA ARG A 852 41.55 12.58 35.52
C ARG A 852 40.29 12.83 36.34
N VAL A 853 39.12 12.76 35.70
CA VAL A 853 37.82 12.93 36.37
C VAL A 853 37.60 11.88 37.46
N ILE A 854 37.99 10.63 37.22
CA ILE A 854 37.91 9.57 38.23
C ILE A 854 38.91 9.80 39.37
N ASP A 855 40.16 10.15 39.05
CA ASP A 855 41.19 10.39 40.06
C ASP A 855 40.80 11.53 41.00
N GLU A 856 40.27 12.63 40.46
CA GLU A 856 39.80 13.80 41.23
C GLU A 856 38.61 13.47 42.13
N ALA A 857 37.65 12.67 41.65
CA ALA A 857 36.42 12.38 42.40
C ALA A 857 36.56 11.23 43.40
N VAL A 858 37.39 10.22 43.09
CA VAL A 858 37.48 8.97 43.86
C VAL A 858 38.73 8.94 44.74
N GLY A 859 39.85 9.52 44.31
CA GLY A 859 41.11 9.50 45.05
C GLY A 859 41.68 8.09 45.18
N ASP A 860 42.18 7.71 46.36
CA ASP A 860 42.98 6.49 46.59
C ASP A 860 42.21 5.17 46.77
N ARG A 861 40.88 5.24 46.92
CA ARG A 861 40.01 4.05 47.10
C ARG A 861 39.52 3.47 45.76
N VAL A 862 39.12 2.20 45.74
CA VAL A 862 38.50 1.59 44.56
C VAL A 862 37.12 2.24 44.27
N PRO A 863 36.79 2.55 43.00
CA PRO A 863 35.48 3.07 42.64
C PRO A 863 34.32 2.11 42.96
N VAL A 864 33.20 2.68 43.38
CA VAL A 864 31.90 2.03 43.63
C VAL A 864 30.81 2.63 42.74
N TYR A 865 29.64 2.00 42.67
CA TYR A 865 28.60 2.43 41.70
C TYR A 865 28.09 3.85 41.99
N GLU A 866 27.97 4.22 43.26
CA GLU A 866 27.51 5.53 43.74
C GLU A 866 28.44 6.67 43.28
N ASP A 867 29.69 6.37 42.92
CA ASP A 867 30.61 7.38 42.38
C ASP A 867 30.15 7.94 41.04
N LEU A 868 29.35 7.19 40.28
CA LEU A 868 28.89 7.61 38.95
C LEU A 868 28.14 8.95 38.96
N GLU A 869 27.46 9.28 40.07
CA GLU A 869 26.80 10.59 40.24
C GLU A 869 27.80 11.75 40.31
N ARG A 870 29.00 11.51 40.83
CA ARG A 870 30.09 12.50 40.96
C ARG A 870 30.94 12.62 39.71
N VAL A 871 30.86 11.65 38.79
CA VAL A 871 31.61 11.65 37.54
C VAL A 871 30.69 11.64 36.30
N PRO A 872 29.90 12.70 36.04
CA PRO A 872 28.98 12.75 34.90
C PRO A 872 29.65 12.43 33.54
N TYR A 873 30.92 12.82 33.38
CA TYR A 873 31.70 12.52 32.18
C TYR A 873 31.82 11.00 31.90
N ILE A 874 31.87 10.17 32.95
CA ILE A 874 31.93 8.71 32.77
C ILE A 874 30.60 8.16 32.26
N ARG A 875 29.47 8.71 32.71
CA ARG A 875 28.14 8.37 32.14
C ARG A 875 28.09 8.72 30.64
N GLN A 876 28.67 9.85 30.25
CA GLN A 876 28.76 10.24 28.85
C GLN A 876 29.64 9.27 28.04
N VAL A 877 30.79 8.85 28.58
CA VAL A 877 31.65 7.82 27.96
C VAL A 877 30.92 6.49 27.81
N MET A 878 30.11 6.09 28.79
CA MET A 878 29.27 4.88 28.69
C MET A 878 28.25 4.99 27.55
N LYS A 879 27.48 6.09 27.50
CA LYS A 879 26.49 6.35 26.45
C LYS A 879 27.14 6.35 25.07
N GLU A 880 28.30 7.00 24.94
CA GLU A 880 29.04 7.06 23.68
C GLU A 880 29.64 5.70 23.29
N SER A 881 30.04 4.87 24.26
CA SER A 881 30.49 3.50 23.99
C SER A 881 29.40 2.66 23.35
N TRP A 882 28.19 2.68 23.90
CA TRP A 882 27.05 1.94 23.35
C TRP A 882 26.52 2.52 22.03
N ARG A 883 26.59 3.85 21.83
CA ARG A 883 26.28 4.47 20.54
C ARG A 883 27.30 4.08 19.48
N TRP A 884 28.60 4.16 19.81
CA TRP A 884 29.68 3.93 18.85
C TRP A 884 29.79 2.44 18.45
N ARG A 885 29.63 1.55 19.44
CA ARG A 885 29.69 0.08 19.32
C ARG A 885 28.52 -0.58 20.05
N PRO A 886 27.36 -0.73 19.39
CA PRO A 886 26.21 -1.41 19.98
C PRO A 886 26.47 -2.92 20.08
N PRO A 887 26.35 -3.56 21.27
CA PRO A 887 26.53 -5.01 21.41
C PRO A 887 25.67 -5.86 20.47
N VAL A 888 24.48 -5.35 20.11
CA VAL A 888 23.53 -5.94 19.17
C VAL A 888 23.17 -4.91 18.09
N ALA A 889 23.98 -4.83 17.04
CA ALA A 889 23.87 -3.82 15.98
C ALA A 889 22.54 -3.83 15.19
N LEU A 890 21.98 -5.02 14.92
CA LEU A 890 20.83 -5.21 14.02
C LEU A 890 19.54 -5.62 14.75
N GLY A 891 19.55 -5.54 16.09
CA GLY A 891 18.46 -6.03 16.92
C GLY A 891 18.16 -7.52 16.68
N HIS A 892 17.03 -7.97 17.21
CA HIS A 892 16.48 -9.29 16.92
C HIS A 892 15.19 -9.13 16.13
N PRO A 893 14.90 -9.97 15.12
CA PRO A 893 13.72 -9.80 14.26
C PRO A 893 12.42 -9.94 15.03
N HIS A 894 11.47 -9.05 14.74
CA HIS A 894 10.07 -9.16 15.19
C HIS A 894 9.18 -9.50 14.00
N THR A 895 7.98 -10.00 14.25
CA THR A 895 6.97 -10.25 13.21
C THR A 895 5.77 -9.33 13.39
N THR A 896 5.27 -8.77 12.30
CA THR A 896 4.03 -7.98 12.31
C THR A 896 2.78 -8.88 12.35
N THR A 897 1.80 -8.57 13.21
CA THR A 897 0.53 -9.33 13.28
C THR A 897 -0.54 -8.83 12.33
N ARG A 898 -0.35 -7.63 11.78
CA ARG A 898 -1.19 -6.98 10.77
C ARG A 898 -0.34 -6.05 9.92
N ASP A 899 -0.92 -5.53 8.84
CA ASP A 899 -0.28 -4.48 8.05
C ASP A 899 -0.04 -3.22 8.91
N ILE A 900 1.16 -2.65 8.82
CA ILE A 900 1.55 -1.39 9.44
C ILE A 900 1.69 -0.34 8.35
N VAL A 901 1.03 0.81 8.52
CA VAL A 901 1.20 1.97 7.65
C VAL A 901 2.27 2.87 8.27
N TYR A 902 3.30 3.18 7.50
CA TYR A 902 4.34 4.13 7.89
C TYR A 902 4.59 5.08 6.72
N LYS A 903 4.20 6.35 6.90
CA LYS A 903 4.16 7.36 5.83
C LYS A 903 3.38 6.82 4.63
N ASP A 904 3.98 6.83 3.44
CA ASP A 904 3.36 6.41 2.19
C ASP A 904 3.53 4.90 1.91
N TYR A 905 4.11 4.15 2.86
CA TYR A 905 4.40 2.72 2.71
C TYR A 905 3.52 1.85 3.61
N ARG A 906 3.36 0.59 3.20
CA ARG A 906 2.83 -0.49 4.03
C ARG A 906 3.88 -1.56 4.28
N ILE A 907 4.09 -1.87 5.55
CA ILE A 907 4.80 -3.08 6.00
C ILE A 907 3.74 -4.17 6.19
N PRO A 908 3.76 -5.27 5.42
CA PRO A 908 2.68 -6.25 5.41
C PRO A 908 2.62 -7.07 6.71
N LYS A 909 1.47 -7.67 7.00
CA LYS A 909 1.32 -8.73 8.01
C LYS A 909 2.30 -9.87 7.74
N GLY A 910 2.96 -10.36 8.79
CA GLY A 910 3.96 -11.42 8.70
C GLY A 910 5.34 -10.95 8.27
N ALA A 911 5.55 -9.64 8.06
CA ALA A 911 6.86 -9.05 7.79
C ALA A 911 7.80 -9.24 8.99
N ARG A 912 9.05 -9.61 8.72
CA ARG A 912 10.12 -9.64 9.73
C ARG A 912 10.77 -8.27 9.79
N ILE A 913 10.68 -7.58 10.91
CA ILE A 913 11.22 -6.22 11.09
C ILE A 913 12.43 -6.24 12.04
N HIS A 914 13.46 -5.46 11.72
CA HIS A 914 14.70 -5.32 12.48
C HIS A 914 14.88 -3.86 12.91
N LEU A 915 15.24 -3.66 14.18
CA LEU A 915 15.74 -2.36 14.63
C LEU A 915 17.23 -2.29 14.28
N ASN A 916 17.60 -1.44 13.33
CA ASN A 916 18.99 -1.27 12.92
C ASN A 916 19.65 -0.19 13.79
N ALA A 917 20.07 -0.58 14.99
CA ALA A 917 20.69 0.34 15.95
C ALA A 917 21.97 0.97 15.36
N TRP A 918 22.75 0.18 14.62
CA TRP A 918 23.96 0.65 13.95
C TRP A 918 23.69 1.80 12.98
N ALA A 919 22.73 1.64 12.05
CA ALA A 919 22.40 2.72 11.11
C ALA A 919 21.86 3.97 11.82
N ILE A 920 21.01 3.80 12.85
CA ILE A 920 20.48 4.93 13.62
C ILE A 920 21.61 5.69 14.34
N HIS A 921 22.61 4.97 14.87
CA HIS A 921 23.76 5.55 15.57
C HIS A 921 24.80 6.18 14.65
N ARG A 922 24.77 5.80 13.36
CA ARG A 922 25.63 6.35 12.31
C ARG A 922 24.94 7.39 11.43
N ASP A 923 23.68 7.73 11.67
CA ASP A 923 22.99 8.79 10.93
C ASP A 923 23.58 10.17 11.28
N PRO A 924 24.24 10.86 10.33
CA PRO A 924 24.84 12.18 10.57
C PRO A 924 23.80 13.27 10.91
N LYS A 925 22.51 13.06 10.58
CA LYS A 925 21.43 13.97 10.97
C LYS A 925 21.13 13.90 12.47
N ARG A 926 21.39 12.75 13.09
CA ARG A 926 21.21 12.53 14.53
C ARG A 926 22.51 12.76 15.31
N TYR A 927 23.62 12.19 14.84
CA TYR A 927 24.93 12.32 15.47
C TYR A 927 25.94 12.88 14.47
N PRO A 928 26.21 14.20 14.47
CA PRO A 928 27.23 14.81 13.61
C PRO A 928 28.60 14.16 13.83
N ASP A 929 29.39 13.88 12.79
CA ASP A 929 30.63 13.11 12.87
C ASP A 929 30.46 11.74 13.58
N PRO A 930 29.58 10.86 13.08
CA PRO A 930 29.16 9.65 13.81
C PRO A 930 30.29 8.64 14.08
N ASP A 931 31.37 8.68 13.30
CA ASP A 931 32.52 7.79 13.42
C ASP A 931 33.49 8.19 14.55
N LYS A 932 33.46 9.47 14.97
CA LYS A 932 34.24 9.96 16.11
C LYS A 932 33.55 9.59 17.41
N PHE A 933 34.35 9.26 18.43
CA PHE A 933 33.88 9.07 19.80
C PHE A 933 33.88 10.42 20.51
N ILE A 934 32.70 10.97 20.81
CA ILE A 934 32.54 12.29 21.43
C ILE A 934 31.56 12.18 22.62
N PRO A 935 32.06 11.95 23.85
CA PRO A 935 31.22 11.90 25.06
C PRO A 935 30.39 13.17 25.27
N GLU A 936 30.93 14.33 24.91
CA GLU A 936 30.32 15.65 25.08
C GLU A 936 28.97 15.81 24.33
N ARG A 937 28.63 14.88 23.42
CA ARG A 937 27.28 14.76 22.85
C ARG A 937 26.18 14.66 23.91
N PHE A 938 26.53 14.11 25.07
CA PHE A 938 25.64 13.86 26.19
C PHE A 938 25.87 14.84 27.35
N ASP A 939 26.46 16.01 27.08
CA ASP A 939 26.60 17.08 28.07
C ASP A 939 25.24 17.49 28.65
N GLY A 940 25.16 17.54 29.98
CA GLY A 940 23.92 17.82 30.72
C GLY A 940 22.91 16.66 30.78
N ASP A 941 23.13 15.54 30.10
CA ASP A 941 22.18 14.41 30.11
C ASP A 941 22.48 13.41 31.25
N THR A 942 21.84 13.64 32.39
CA THR A 942 21.95 12.79 33.60
C THR A 942 21.08 11.54 33.57
N ARG A 943 20.21 11.38 32.56
CA ARG A 943 19.27 10.25 32.50
C ARG A 943 20.00 8.91 32.44
N SER A 944 19.45 7.92 33.13
CA SER A 944 19.77 6.50 32.96
C SER A 944 19.33 5.98 31.59
N SER A 945 19.82 4.79 31.20
CA SER A 945 19.40 4.14 29.96
C SER A 945 17.89 3.89 29.92
N GLN A 946 17.26 3.66 31.08
CA GLN A 946 15.81 3.49 31.20
C GLN A 946 15.06 4.78 30.90
N GLU A 947 15.41 5.87 31.58
CA GLU A 947 14.75 7.17 31.44
C GLU A 947 14.94 7.72 30.04
N SER A 948 16.13 7.53 29.48
CA SER A 948 16.40 7.82 28.08
C SER A 948 15.48 7.01 27.15
N ALA A 949 15.45 5.68 27.28
CA ALA A 949 14.62 4.83 26.42
C ALA A 949 13.11 5.09 26.57
N ALA A 950 12.66 5.52 27.75
CA ALA A 950 11.29 5.91 28.05
C ALA A 950 10.93 7.31 27.54
N SER A 951 11.90 8.11 27.08
CA SER A 951 11.66 9.47 26.61
C SER A 951 10.60 9.48 25.50
N PRO A 952 9.55 10.33 25.62
CA PRO A 952 8.52 10.46 24.60
C PRO A 952 9.09 11.12 23.33
N ASP A 953 10.12 11.95 23.48
CA ASP A 953 10.89 12.47 22.36
C ASP A 953 12.02 11.51 22.00
N VAL A 954 11.76 10.73 20.95
CA VAL A 954 12.69 9.70 20.45
C VAL A 954 14.03 10.28 19.95
N SER A 955 14.04 11.56 19.57
CA SER A 955 15.26 12.24 19.11
C SER A 955 16.26 12.47 20.26
N THR A 956 15.75 12.60 21.48
CA THR A 956 16.56 12.80 22.70
C THR A 956 17.07 11.51 23.34
N ARG A 957 16.69 10.33 22.82
CA ARG A 957 17.19 9.06 23.38
C ARG A 957 18.70 8.95 23.12
N ASP A 958 19.47 8.60 24.13
CA ASP A 958 20.93 8.45 24.05
C ASP A 958 21.37 7.44 22.98
N HIS A 959 20.73 6.27 22.91
CA HIS A 959 20.99 5.18 21.98
C HIS A 959 19.82 4.19 21.90
N PHE A 960 19.97 3.11 21.13
CA PHE A 960 18.94 2.08 20.88
C PHE A 960 19.44 0.66 21.13
N VAL A 961 20.55 0.50 21.87
CA VAL A 961 21.19 -0.81 22.09
C VAL A 961 20.30 -1.79 22.85
N PHE A 962 19.40 -1.27 23.69
CA PHE A 962 18.45 -2.07 24.46
C PHE A 962 17.15 -2.38 23.69
N GLY A 963 17.02 -1.94 22.43
CA GLY A 963 15.80 -2.09 21.64
C GLY A 963 14.72 -1.05 21.97
N ALA A 964 13.46 -1.36 21.62
CA ALA A 964 12.32 -0.45 21.76
C ALA A 964 10.99 -1.20 21.99
N GLY A 965 9.94 -0.45 22.33
CA GLY A 965 8.60 -0.99 22.54
C GLY A 965 8.49 -2.06 23.64
N ARG A 966 7.51 -2.96 23.50
CA ARG A 966 7.21 -4.04 24.47
C ARG A 966 8.34 -5.07 24.65
N ARG A 967 9.33 -5.05 23.76
CA ARG A 967 10.44 -6.02 23.70
C ARG A 967 11.78 -5.41 24.09
N ILE A 968 11.79 -4.19 24.61
CA ILE A 968 12.99 -3.57 25.16
C ILE A 968 13.69 -4.52 26.15
N CYS A 969 15.02 -4.46 26.27
CA CYS A 969 15.80 -5.31 27.16
C CYS A 969 15.22 -5.29 28.59
N PRO A 970 15.11 -6.43 29.30
CA PRO A 970 14.73 -6.40 30.71
C PRO A 970 15.91 -6.02 31.61
N GLY A 971 17.15 -6.25 31.16
CA GLY A 971 18.36 -6.14 31.97
C GLY A 971 19.08 -4.80 31.93
N TYR A 972 18.50 -3.71 31.39
CA TYR A 972 19.21 -2.43 31.25
C TYR A 972 19.70 -1.86 32.60
N HIS A 973 18.97 -2.05 33.69
CA HIS A 973 19.41 -1.63 35.03
C HIS A 973 20.67 -2.36 35.49
N VAL A 974 20.73 -3.67 35.21
CA VAL A 974 21.88 -4.50 35.58
C VAL A 974 23.08 -4.19 34.68
N ALA A 975 22.82 -3.95 33.38
CA ALA A 975 23.83 -3.54 32.41
C ALA A 975 24.44 -2.17 32.77
N ASP A 976 23.62 -1.17 33.11
CA ASP A 976 24.09 0.16 33.55
C ASP A 976 25.06 0.06 34.73
N ARG A 977 24.72 -0.75 35.74
CA ARG A 977 25.57 -0.96 36.94
C ARG A 977 26.87 -1.69 36.60
N SER A 978 26.75 -2.81 35.89
CA SER A 978 27.88 -3.63 35.46
C SER A 978 28.88 -2.81 34.63
N PHE A 979 28.36 -2.03 33.69
CA PHE A 979 29.18 -1.23 32.79
C PHE A 979 29.79 0.00 33.49
N ALA A 980 29.03 0.69 34.35
CA ALA A 980 29.57 1.79 35.13
C ALA A 980 30.73 1.36 36.04
N VAL A 981 30.54 0.28 36.80
CA VAL A 981 31.57 -0.22 37.73
C VAL A 981 32.80 -0.69 36.97
N SER A 982 32.64 -1.42 35.86
CA SER A 982 33.78 -1.88 35.06
C SER A 982 34.55 -0.73 34.43
N VAL A 983 33.88 0.24 33.80
CA VAL A 983 34.52 1.43 33.21
C VAL A 983 35.29 2.23 34.27
N MET A 984 34.64 2.54 35.40
CA MET A 984 35.29 3.32 36.46
C MET A 984 36.51 2.59 37.04
N ARG A 985 36.39 1.29 37.32
CA ARG A 985 37.46 0.50 37.91
C ARG A 985 38.63 0.28 36.96
N ILE A 986 38.38 0.04 35.67
CA ILE A 986 39.45 -0.12 34.68
C ILE A 986 40.26 1.17 34.54
N LEU A 987 39.60 2.32 34.38
CA LEU A 987 40.26 3.63 34.27
C LEU A 987 41.04 4.02 35.54
N TRP A 988 40.52 3.64 36.70
CA TRP A 988 41.16 3.88 37.99
C TRP A 988 42.39 3.00 38.21
N ALA A 989 42.31 1.71 37.87
CA ALA A 989 43.34 0.71 38.18
C ALA A 989 44.46 0.67 37.13
N PHE A 990 44.14 0.83 35.85
CA PHE A 990 45.04 0.46 34.75
C PHE A 990 45.33 1.61 33.79
N ASP A 991 46.56 1.62 33.27
CA ASP A 991 46.92 2.31 32.05
C ASP A 991 46.54 1.43 30.86
N ILE A 992 45.75 1.99 29.94
CA ILE A 992 45.24 1.32 28.74
C ILE A 992 46.14 1.74 27.58
N SER A 993 46.95 0.80 27.07
CA SER A 993 47.97 1.09 26.07
C SER A 993 47.96 0.06 24.94
N LEU A 994 48.60 0.44 23.83
CA LEU A 994 48.75 -0.45 22.68
C LEU A 994 49.83 -1.48 22.93
N LYS A 995 49.57 -2.71 22.47
CA LYS A 995 50.58 -3.75 22.40
C LYS A 995 51.81 -3.23 21.63
N PRO A 996 53.03 -3.37 22.17
CA PRO A 996 54.24 -2.94 21.47
C PRO A 996 54.34 -3.53 20.06
N GLY A 997 54.70 -2.70 19.08
CA GLY A 997 54.82 -3.10 17.67
C GLY A 997 53.52 -3.06 16.85
N THR A 998 52.42 -2.58 17.42
CA THR A 998 51.15 -2.36 16.70
C THR A 998 51.31 -1.27 15.63
N LYS A 999 50.80 -1.53 14.41
CA LYS A 999 50.79 -0.54 13.32
C LYS A 999 49.68 0.48 13.53
N LEU A 1000 50.01 1.76 13.31
CA LEU A 1000 49.08 2.89 13.40
C LEU A 1000 48.81 3.49 12.00
N PRO A 1001 47.65 4.14 11.77
CA PRO A 1001 46.52 4.28 12.72
C PRO A 1001 45.76 2.97 12.94
N LEU A 1002 45.09 2.84 14.09
CA LEU A 1002 44.15 1.74 14.30
C LEU A 1002 42.94 1.93 13.38
N ASP A 1003 42.62 0.90 12.60
CA ASP A 1003 41.37 0.82 11.87
C ASP A 1003 40.41 -0.12 12.62
N PRO A 1004 39.33 0.39 13.22
CA PRO A 1004 38.29 -0.41 13.88
C PRO A 1004 37.64 -1.48 12.98
N GLN A 1005 37.84 -1.44 11.65
CA GLN A 1005 37.39 -2.46 10.71
C GLN A 1005 38.39 -3.62 10.53
N SER A 1006 39.61 -3.50 11.03
CA SER A 1006 40.70 -4.47 10.84
C SER A 1006 40.66 -5.65 11.80
N PHE A 1007 39.83 -5.59 12.84
CA PHE A 1007 39.61 -6.66 13.81
C PHE A 1007 38.09 -6.87 14.02
N PRO A 1008 37.37 -7.44 13.03
CA PRO A 1008 35.95 -7.73 13.17
C PRO A 1008 35.70 -8.85 14.19
N GLY A 1009 34.66 -8.71 15.01
CA GLY A 1009 34.22 -9.74 15.95
C GLY A 1009 33.21 -10.71 15.35
N ASP A 1010 32.85 -11.73 16.14
CA ASP A 1010 31.94 -12.79 15.72
C ASP A 1010 30.53 -12.27 15.40
N MET A 1011 30.12 -11.21 16.11
CA MET A 1011 28.82 -10.55 15.94
C MET A 1011 28.95 -9.25 15.13
N PRO A 1012 27.95 -8.90 14.28
CA PRO A 1012 28.01 -7.71 13.46
C PRO A 1012 28.21 -6.43 14.29
N GLY A 1013 29.26 -5.68 13.99
CA GLY A 1013 29.53 -4.35 14.57
C GLY A 1013 30.49 -4.38 15.76
N ASN A 1014 30.86 -5.57 16.24
CA ASN A 1014 31.66 -5.76 17.45
C ASN A 1014 33.16 -5.91 17.13
N PRO A 1015 34.06 -5.52 18.05
CA PRO A 1015 35.50 -5.78 17.91
C PRO A 1015 35.85 -7.27 18.13
N GLY A 1016 36.89 -7.72 17.44
CA GLY A 1016 37.42 -9.08 17.51
C GLY A 1016 38.33 -9.34 18.71
N LEU A 1017 38.66 -10.62 18.91
CA LEU A 1017 39.48 -11.10 20.03
C LEU A 1017 40.94 -10.62 19.98
N ASP A 1018 41.42 -10.24 18.80
CA ASP A 1018 42.82 -9.87 18.55
C ASP A 1018 43.09 -8.36 18.75
N LEU A 1019 42.22 -7.64 19.47
CA LEU A 1019 42.41 -6.24 19.82
C LEU A 1019 43.79 -6.05 20.48
N PRO A 1020 44.66 -5.14 20.00
CA PRO A 1020 46.03 -5.01 20.49
C PRO A 1020 46.10 -4.19 21.81
N VAL A 1021 45.29 -4.58 22.79
CA VAL A 1021 45.17 -3.91 24.10
C VAL A 1021 46.14 -4.50 25.12
N VAL A 1022 46.71 -3.62 25.94
CA VAL A 1022 47.50 -3.97 27.13
C VAL A 1022 47.00 -3.15 28.31
N LEU A 1023 46.72 -3.84 29.43
CA LEU A 1023 46.41 -3.23 30.72
C LEU A 1023 47.61 -3.38 31.67
N THR A 1024 48.10 -2.26 32.20
CA THR A 1024 49.17 -2.24 33.21
C THR A 1024 48.73 -1.46 34.44
N VAL A 1025 49.04 -1.94 35.65
CA VAL A 1025 48.63 -1.25 36.88
C VAL A 1025 49.30 0.13 36.95
N ARG A 1026 48.53 1.17 37.27
CA ARG A 1026 48.99 2.56 37.20
C ARG A 1026 50.05 2.91 38.25
N SER A 1027 49.96 2.35 39.46
CA SER A 1027 50.95 2.59 40.51
C SER A 1027 51.02 1.47 41.56
N PRO A 1028 52.13 1.38 42.32
CA PRO A 1028 52.24 0.46 43.45
C PRO A 1028 51.19 0.68 44.54
N GLU A 1029 50.77 1.92 44.79
CA GLU A 1029 49.74 2.26 45.78
C GLU A 1029 48.38 1.70 45.35
N ARG A 1030 48.05 1.79 44.06
CA ARG A 1030 46.83 1.20 43.50
C ARG A 1030 46.85 -0.32 43.60
N LEU A 1031 47.99 -0.95 43.30
CA LEU A 1031 48.17 -2.40 43.48
C LEU A 1031 47.89 -2.82 44.92
N ALA A 1032 48.48 -2.12 45.90
CA ALA A 1032 48.27 -2.40 47.32
C ALA A 1032 46.80 -2.23 47.73
N THR A 1033 46.13 -1.17 47.25
CA THR A 1033 44.69 -0.97 47.51
C THR A 1033 43.85 -2.08 46.90
N ILE A 1034 44.11 -2.49 45.65
CA ILE A 1034 43.38 -3.59 44.99
C ILE A 1034 43.51 -4.88 45.81
N GLN A 1035 44.73 -5.22 46.24
CA GLN A 1035 45.00 -6.42 47.04
C GLN A 1035 44.26 -6.37 48.38
N LYS A 1036 44.37 -5.26 49.11
CA LYS A 1036 43.71 -5.06 50.40
C LYS A 1036 42.18 -5.18 50.29
N GLU A 1037 41.58 -4.51 49.31
CA GLU A 1037 40.13 -4.53 49.12
C GLU A 1037 39.65 -5.92 48.67
N PHE A 1038 40.42 -6.62 47.83
CA PHE A 1038 40.10 -7.97 47.42
C PHE A 1038 40.22 -8.98 48.57
N GLU A 1039 41.27 -8.90 49.39
CA GLU A 1039 41.41 -9.72 50.60
C GLU A 1039 40.25 -9.50 51.57
N GLY A 1040 39.85 -8.25 51.80
CA GLY A 1040 38.67 -7.92 52.61
C GLY A 1040 37.37 -8.49 52.01
N ALA A 1041 37.21 -8.40 50.69
CA ALA A 1041 36.06 -8.96 49.99
C ALA A 1041 36.03 -10.50 50.09
N VAL A 1042 37.17 -11.19 50.04
CA VAL A 1042 37.27 -12.65 50.24
C VAL A 1042 36.85 -13.04 51.66
N GLN A 1043 37.29 -12.30 52.68
CA GLN A 1043 36.93 -12.56 54.08
C GLN A 1043 35.44 -12.32 54.36
N GLY A 1044 34.84 -11.31 53.70
CA GLY A 1044 33.43 -10.96 53.85
C GLY A 1044 32.46 -11.74 52.94
N ARG A 1045 32.95 -12.51 51.97
CA ARG A 1045 32.11 -13.24 51.02
C ARG A 1045 31.56 -14.50 51.67
N ALA A 1046 30.24 -14.70 51.59
CA ALA A 1046 29.63 -16.00 51.88
C ALA A 1046 30.22 -17.07 50.95
N LYS A 1047 30.58 -18.24 51.50
CA LYS A 1047 31.12 -19.35 50.71
C LYS A 1047 30.11 -19.72 49.62
N MET A 1048 30.52 -19.61 48.36
CA MET A 1048 29.71 -20.03 47.21
C MET A 1048 30.32 -21.29 46.61
N GLU A 1049 29.46 -22.18 46.15
CA GLU A 1049 29.91 -23.34 45.41
C GLU A 1049 30.15 -22.98 43.94
N PRO A 1050 31.13 -23.62 43.28
CA PRO A 1050 31.37 -23.42 41.86
C PRO A 1050 30.19 -23.86 41.01
N LEU A 1051 29.88 -23.06 39.98
CA LEU A 1051 29.03 -23.45 38.86
C LEU A 1051 29.80 -24.47 38.00
N ALA A 1052 29.77 -25.74 38.44
CA ALA A 1052 30.45 -26.83 37.74
C ALA A 1052 29.83 -27.09 36.35
N GLY A 1053 30.68 -27.49 35.41
CA GLY A 1053 30.31 -27.86 34.03
C GLY A 1053 29.34 -29.04 33.98
#